data_AF-A0A091SAN1-F1
#
_entry.id   AF-A0A091SAN1-F1
#
_cell.length_a   1.000
_cell.length_b   1.000
_cell.length_c   1.000
_cell.angle_alpha   90.00
_cell.angle_beta   90.00
_cell.angle_gamma   90.00
#
_symmetry.space_group_name_H-M   'P 1'
#
loop_
_entity.id
_entity.type
_entity.pdbx_description
1 polymer ?
#
loop_
_entity_poly.entity_id
_entity_poly.type
_entity_poly.pdbx_seq_one_letter_code
_entity_poly.pdbx_strand_id
1 'polypeptide(L)'
;GVTVYFHAILSRDFKLNPDTHKVFIRAGGISPYADWSDNICELNCTKHLGVHGYLIEGTVTLAKENLNKSIPYKYWVGCGEGEYEFIYKHSTGNHHVNRCLLIRSNLLNGGEWHQYDDIVCTKPSLMKNVWLMLSRNGYKDVVEGKIIAANIMLESIFSILGTWSYSNLRSFIFQLQQFYVVTSEPWVFDGRKMLWTELNFGPEQVNDLLLKYMREIALPFLAPEDAKASQEDIVIKNKVALGLTILTVVEIFGLPALKNDLANLCSLLCLDNVPRQAVQDEIRNIGKAFPELAGWKLRLTNLCQRCIDEQVDHWVWIVPLLHFFGAPLQRDHLPMEEDAWAGLEGIPFAETRKKQDPRTLLQLMKAKKYLMGLDKTLVKSWISVLPLESLAEFTEDFSSDLLFILQGVSYRLENTDLLWTTSQVCLPVVENLLGTVLRTLDEKQARALEAHSWRSCLTCCLKLHKRICKYMKWGELFATPVASAMVLSKVARLQPTAVPRDAVQEVPVVEVFIEALRDTRTWFRNALKEKLVKEHLAHVMFSFYWELEAWDAFVKISFPDEQFTVRWKTTLLGDLERRIQEEPPVNQILVYCCQYYRFQQLDSSIDQCFCNCATEAVTAACQSQSNLLEKISSYNLDRFSQLVSMIIVKSWPARSEESKDDFDEILHHVLTWPDIKRVFSFSGTNTKLLEKLTDEAKNVMVTADSVFMSVTDDIQSGSILVKHLEEIFQHEEQFISIYEIKNQQLLPEGKELLRRGLKELLQRRQEEVTLVRKEKKAIGTFLSMCRKVQTSVKVDVGEVEFQHLEDLRLKRLNTVVTVGEMHLQTYYSLSPKLKEFAQKMHTFKDSLIFQQFWEEAAQQARRECESSEEEEEDDDTVYVLHLDDVFGALISPCFESYQRLCDHLRAGSLTLSAVDKIFQEFTNRPEDIKTELSIMCELSPGEDRGWVNQRFWQIQQYHEMHLTFDAAKIIANVKESLNLSGDFSVLENLLHITEKLESYKTQKLDSISPELMHAKRLLQGITVNRRGCLKELAQQKEFVCWVREALKGINELKVFVDLASISAGENDMDVDRVACFHDTVHGYSSLLYELRQDSGFDDFMQCLKKLWRALDSDENLPKKLVS
;
A
#
# COMPACT_ATOMS: atom_id res chain seq x y z
N GLY A 1 32.36 58.18 60.90
CA GLY A 1 31.15 58.81 60.35
C GLY A 1 30.84 58.20 59.01
N VAL A 2 30.16 58.95 58.15
CA VAL A 2 29.93 58.68 56.73
C VAL A 2 30.52 59.86 55.97
N THR A 3 31.39 59.61 54.99
CA THR A 3 32.02 60.67 54.21
C THR A 3 31.13 61.01 53.04
N VAL A 4 30.71 62.28 52.95
CA VAL A 4 29.86 62.81 51.89
C VAL A 4 30.73 63.66 50.98
N TYR A 5 30.85 63.26 49.72
CA TYR A 5 31.48 64.01 48.65
C TYR A 5 30.40 64.75 47.87
N PHE A 6 30.49 66.07 47.78
CA PHE A 6 29.59 66.88 46.98
C PHE A 6 30.25 67.22 45.65
N HIS A 7 29.54 67.00 44.56
CA HIS A 7 29.94 67.34 43.21
C HIS A 7 28.84 68.21 42.60
N ALA A 8 29.17 69.44 42.19
CA ALA A 8 28.21 70.33 41.55
C ALA A 8 28.89 71.21 40.50
N ILE A 9 28.11 71.85 39.64
CA ILE A 9 28.65 72.83 38.69
C ILE A 9 28.26 74.23 39.15
N LEU A 10 29.24 75.05 39.52
CA LEU A 10 29.00 76.45 39.82
C LEU A 10 28.84 77.25 38.53
N SER A 11 27.67 77.87 38.32
CA SER A 11 27.43 78.72 37.17
C SER A 11 28.42 79.89 37.11
N ARG A 12 28.88 80.22 35.89
CA ARG A 12 29.69 81.41 35.61
C ARG A 12 28.99 82.71 36.03
N ASP A 13 27.67 82.71 36.16
CA ASP A 13 26.87 83.88 36.54
C ASP A 13 27.21 84.44 37.91
N PHE A 14 27.79 83.61 38.82
CA PHE A 14 28.29 84.07 40.12
C PHE A 14 29.55 84.95 40.01
N LYS A 15 30.22 84.99 38.85
CA LYS A 15 31.48 85.72 38.62
C LYS A 15 32.55 85.41 39.69
N LEU A 16 32.60 84.15 40.12
CA LEU A 16 33.53 83.67 41.14
C LEU A 16 34.99 83.84 40.66
N ASN A 17 35.85 84.38 41.51
CA ASN A 17 37.30 84.26 41.37
C ASN A 17 37.77 83.09 42.26
N PRO A 18 38.23 81.96 41.69
CA PRO A 18 38.62 80.78 42.46
C PRO A 18 39.82 81.02 43.40
N ASP A 19 40.64 82.05 43.16
CA ASP A 19 41.80 82.36 44.01
C ASP A 19 41.42 83.09 45.31
N THR A 20 40.26 83.76 45.34
CA THR A 20 39.87 84.64 46.46
C THR A 20 38.51 84.34 47.06
N HIS A 21 37.58 83.77 46.30
CA HIS A 21 36.24 83.46 46.75
C HIS A 21 36.10 82.00 47.12
N LYS A 22 35.35 81.73 48.19
CA LYS A 22 35.10 80.37 48.69
C LYS A 22 33.63 79.99 48.51
N VAL A 23 33.38 78.71 48.28
CA VAL A 23 32.03 78.15 48.19
C VAL A 23 31.83 77.18 49.36
N PHE A 24 30.71 77.30 50.07
CA PHE A 24 30.39 76.47 51.22
C PHE A 24 29.00 75.84 51.09
N ILE A 25 28.79 74.72 51.76
CA ILE A 25 27.45 74.14 51.98
C ILE A 25 26.97 74.52 53.37
N ARG A 26 25.71 74.94 53.46
CA ARG A 26 24.98 75.15 54.71
C ARG A 26 23.70 74.32 54.69
N ALA A 27 23.34 73.74 55.83
CA ALA A 27 22.20 72.86 55.95
C ALA A 27 21.46 73.09 57.26
N GLY A 28 20.25 72.53 57.37
CA GLY A 28 19.49 72.45 58.61
C GLY A 28 19.36 71.01 59.12
N GLY A 29 19.34 70.84 60.44
CA GLY A 29 19.09 69.57 61.11
C GLY A 29 20.30 68.64 61.24
N ILE A 30 21.54 69.17 61.19
CA ILE A 30 22.78 68.39 61.36
C ILE A 30 23.51 68.80 62.64
N SER A 31 23.38 68.02 63.72
CA SER A 31 24.17 68.24 64.95
C SER A 31 25.67 67.95 64.71
N PRO A 32 26.63 68.75 65.25
CA PRO A 32 26.45 69.92 66.12
C PRO A 32 26.36 71.27 65.41
N TYR A 33 26.22 71.30 64.08
CA TYR A 33 26.17 72.54 63.30
C TYR A 33 24.90 73.33 63.59
N ALA A 34 25.03 74.64 63.77
CA ALA A 34 23.90 75.53 63.87
C ALA A 34 23.24 75.72 62.48
N ASP A 35 21.92 75.51 62.43
CA ASP A 35 21.12 75.52 61.21
C ASP A 35 21.33 76.82 60.42
N TRP A 36 21.77 76.69 59.16
CA TRP A 36 21.95 77.77 58.19
C TRP A 36 22.98 78.86 58.53
N SER A 37 23.66 78.80 59.69
CA SER A 37 24.74 79.72 60.04
C SER A 37 26.12 79.11 59.79
N ASP A 38 26.28 77.84 60.12
CA ASP A 38 27.59 77.18 60.08
C ASP A 38 27.90 76.62 58.70
N ASN A 39 29.16 76.76 58.26
CA ASN A 39 29.66 76.17 57.02
C ASN A 39 30.00 74.69 57.29
N ILE A 40 29.28 73.79 56.63
CA ILE A 40 29.38 72.33 56.85
C ILE A 40 30.48 71.72 55.99
N CYS A 41 30.64 72.20 54.77
CA CYS A 41 31.62 71.71 53.80
C CYS A 41 32.15 72.88 52.97
N GLU A 42 33.46 72.97 52.80
CA GLU A 42 34.11 73.88 51.86
C GLU A 42 34.31 73.16 50.53
N LEU A 43 33.93 73.80 49.42
CA LEU A 43 34.09 73.27 48.07
C LEU A 43 35.20 74.01 47.32
N ASN A 44 36.01 73.25 46.58
CA ASN A 44 37.09 73.75 45.75
C ASN A 44 36.70 73.67 44.27
N CYS A 45 37.14 74.64 43.46
CA CYS A 45 36.99 74.56 42.00
C CYS A 45 38.02 73.59 41.43
N THR A 46 37.58 72.47 40.86
CA THR A 46 38.47 71.39 40.40
C THR A 46 38.67 71.36 38.89
N LYS A 47 37.68 71.80 38.09
CA LYS A 47 37.77 71.86 36.61
C LYS A 47 37.08 73.11 36.07
N HIS A 48 37.74 73.84 35.17
CA HIS A 48 37.12 74.97 34.43
C HIS A 48 36.35 74.43 33.21
N LEU A 49 35.04 74.66 33.17
CA LEU A 49 34.10 74.13 32.17
C LEU A 49 33.69 75.17 31.11
N GLY A 50 34.48 76.23 30.94
CA GLY A 50 34.27 77.24 29.90
C GLY A 50 33.00 78.04 30.12
N VAL A 51 32.06 77.94 29.18
CA VAL A 51 30.77 78.67 29.23
C VAL A 51 29.86 78.18 30.35
N HIS A 52 30.07 76.96 30.87
CA HIS A 52 29.22 76.36 31.89
C HIS A 52 29.66 76.67 33.34
N GLY A 53 30.86 77.25 33.54
CA GLY A 53 31.38 77.64 34.86
C GLY A 53 32.46 76.70 35.38
N TYR A 54 32.36 76.29 36.65
CA TYR A 54 33.38 75.46 37.32
C TYR A 54 32.77 74.20 37.92
N LEU A 55 33.43 73.05 37.77
CA LEU A 55 33.14 71.88 38.61
C LEU A 55 33.67 72.18 40.01
N ILE A 56 32.80 72.07 41.02
CA ILE A 56 33.13 72.29 42.41
C ILE A 56 32.96 70.99 43.20
N GLU A 57 33.95 70.68 44.03
CA GLU A 57 33.99 69.45 44.81
C GLU A 57 34.41 69.70 46.24
N GLY A 58 33.77 69.02 47.19
CA GLY A 58 34.00 69.22 48.62
C GLY A 58 33.62 67.96 49.40
N THR A 59 34.24 67.76 50.56
CA THR A 59 34.01 66.55 51.37
C THR A 59 33.77 66.89 52.83
N VAL A 60 32.87 66.14 53.47
CA VAL A 60 32.58 66.27 54.91
C VAL A 60 32.26 64.90 55.51
N THR A 61 32.69 64.68 56.76
CA THR A 61 32.32 63.46 57.51
C THR A 61 31.15 63.75 58.44
N LEU A 62 30.00 63.13 58.18
CA LEU A 62 28.79 63.25 58.99
C LEU A 62 28.65 62.09 59.98
N ALA A 63 27.91 62.31 61.07
CA ALA A 63 27.56 61.24 62.00
C ALA A 63 26.61 60.21 61.35
N LYS A 64 26.72 58.93 61.73
CA LYS A 64 25.91 57.83 61.16
C LYS A 64 24.40 58.01 61.41
N GLU A 65 24.01 58.81 62.40
CA GLU A 65 22.62 59.16 62.67
C GLU A 65 21.96 59.96 61.55
N ASN A 66 22.72 60.52 60.62
CA ASN A 66 22.22 61.26 59.45
C ASN A 66 21.86 60.35 58.26
N LEU A 67 22.11 59.03 58.36
CA LEU A 67 21.73 58.07 57.33
C LEU A 67 20.21 57.95 57.22
N ASN A 68 19.72 57.83 55.98
CA ASN A 68 18.31 57.69 55.62
C ASN A 68 17.40 58.85 56.09
N LYS A 69 17.98 59.96 56.56
CA LYS A 69 17.25 61.20 56.91
C LYS A 69 17.24 62.17 55.74
N SER A 70 16.19 62.98 55.67
CA SER A 70 16.07 64.08 54.72
C SER A 70 16.70 65.33 55.31
N ILE A 71 17.76 65.83 54.69
CA ILE A 71 18.53 66.96 55.19
C ILE A 71 18.45 68.11 54.18
N PRO A 72 17.79 69.23 54.50
CA PRO A 72 17.77 70.40 53.62
C PRO A 72 19.12 71.12 53.62
N TYR A 73 19.67 71.42 52.45
CA TYR A 73 20.92 72.17 52.30
C TYR A 73 20.92 73.10 51.08
N LYS A 74 21.87 74.04 51.05
CA LYS A 74 22.17 74.92 49.92
C LYS A 74 23.65 75.22 49.78
N TYR A 75 24.05 75.56 48.56
CA TYR A 75 25.32 76.19 48.25
C TYR A 75 25.27 77.69 48.59
N TRP A 76 26.31 78.17 49.27
CA TRP A 76 26.55 79.58 49.61
C TRP A 76 27.89 80.02 49.03
N VAL A 77 27.87 81.10 48.25
CA VAL A 77 29.03 81.59 47.50
C VAL A 77 29.53 82.89 48.13
N GLY A 78 30.75 82.86 48.67
CA GLY A 78 31.39 84.01 49.33
C GLY A 78 31.98 85.02 48.34
N CYS A 79 31.14 85.61 47.48
CA CYS A 79 31.49 86.72 46.60
C CYS A 79 30.73 87.97 47.05
N GLY A 80 31.42 89.06 47.40
CA GLY A 80 30.77 90.27 47.96
C GLY A 80 30.18 90.04 49.36
N GLU A 81 28.89 90.37 49.56
CA GLU A 81 28.15 90.12 50.82
C GLU A 81 27.74 88.64 51.02
N GLY A 82 28.01 87.79 50.02
CA GLY A 82 27.72 86.36 50.02
C GLY A 82 26.28 86.05 49.60
N GLU A 83 26.12 85.12 48.66
CA GLU A 83 24.82 84.78 48.08
C GLU A 83 24.52 83.28 48.18
N TYR A 84 23.28 82.94 48.52
CA TYR A 84 22.77 81.57 48.40
C TYR A 84 22.36 81.26 46.96
N GLU A 85 22.48 80.00 46.58
CA GLU A 85 21.96 79.52 45.30
C GLU A 85 20.45 79.72 45.15
N PHE A 86 20.03 79.81 43.89
CA PHE A 86 18.64 79.87 43.49
C PHE A 86 18.20 78.54 42.85
N ILE A 87 17.13 77.95 43.39
CA ILE A 87 16.49 76.74 42.84
C ILE A 87 15.22 77.19 42.11
N TYR A 88 15.12 76.90 40.81
CA TYR A 88 14.05 77.39 39.92
C TYR A 88 12.66 76.79 40.16
N LYS A 89 12.47 75.97 41.21
CA LYS A 89 11.18 75.39 41.56
C LYS A 89 10.28 76.40 42.29
N HIS A 90 9.01 76.46 41.92
CA HIS A 90 8.01 77.23 42.66
C HIS A 90 7.74 76.63 44.07
N SER A 91 7.73 77.46 45.11
CA SER A 91 7.36 77.01 46.46
C SER A 91 5.85 76.83 46.56
N THR A 92 5.44 75.72 47.15
CA THR A 92 4.04 75.35 47.42
C THR A 92 3.47 75.98 48.69
N GLY A 93 4.31 76.53 49.57
CA GLY A 93 3.90 77.03 50.90
C GLY A 93 4.59 78.31 51.35
N ASN A 94 5.18 79.09 50.42
CA ASN A 94 5.95 80.30 50.72
C ASN A 94 7.21 80.07 51.57
N HIS A 95 7.75 78.84 51.57
CA HIS A 95 9.02 78.50 52.21
C HIS A 95 10.18 78.66 51.22
N HIS A 96 11.41 78.77 51.72
CA HIS A 96 12.59 78.65 50.87
C HIS A 96 12.72 77.21 50.36
N VAL A 97 12.76 77.03 49.04
CA VAL A 97 13.08 75.73 48.42
C VAL A 97 14.57 75.48 48.57
N ASN A 98 14.94 74.34 49.15
CA ASN A 98 16.32 73.90 49.36
C ASN A 98 16.58 72.56 48.65
N ARG A 99 17.86 72.23 48.43
CA ARG A 99 18.26 70.88 48.01
C ARG A 99 18.00 69.90 49.14
N CYS A 100 17.80 68.63 48.82
CA CYS A 100 17.51 67.58 49.80
C CYS A 100 18.57 66.49 49.74
N LEU A 101 19.44 66.41 50.74
CA LEU A 101 20.40 65.32 50.89
C LEU A 101 19.69 64.12 51.54
N LEU A 102 19.83 62.95 50.91
CA LEU A 102 19.32 61.67 51.41
C LEU A 102 20.38 60.59 51.24
N ILE A 103 21.14 60.33 52.30
CA ILE A 103 22.21 59.34 52.27
C ILE A 103 21.62 57.95 52.49
N ARG A 104 21.54 57.14 51.43
CA ARG A 104 20.97 55.79 51.51
C ARG A 104 22.02 54.79 52.01
N SER A 105 21.74 54.15 53.16
CA SER A 105 22.71 53.25 53.81
C SER A 105 23.09 52.02 52.98
N ASN A 106 22.23 51.58 52.05
CA ASN A 106 22.46 50.42 51.19
C ASN A 106 23.34 50.69 49.96
N LEU A 107 23.65 51.96 49.66
CA LEU A 107 24.45 52.36 48.49
C LEU A 107 25.82 52.89 48.88
N LEU A 108 26.26 52.69 50.12
CA LEU A 108 27.58 53.15 50.59
C LEU A 108 28.68 52.18 50.18
N ASN A 109 29.78 52.70 49.65
CA ASN A 109 31.02 51.95 49.44
C ASN A 109 32.02 52.33 50.54
N GLY A 110 32.34 51.43 51.47
CA GLY A 110 33.31 51.74 52.53
C GLY A 110 32.92 52.90 53.47
N GLY A 111 31.65 53.32 53.46
CA GLY A 111 31.18 54.49 54.22
C GLY A 111 31.17 55.81 53.43
N GLU A 112 31.35 55.76 52.11
CA GLU A 112 31.36 56.93 51.22
C GLU A 112 30.03 57.10 50.46
N TRP A 113 29.57 58.35 50.37
CA TRP A 113 28.43 58.79 49.58
C TRP A 113 28.83 59.95 48.68
N HIS A 114 28.61 59.81 47.37
CA HIS A 114 28.79 60.88 46.40
C HIS A 114 27.44 61.50 46.05
N GLN A 115 27.29 62.77 46.43
CA GLN A 115 26.14 63.62 46.13
C GLN A 115 26.41 64.38 44.83
N TYR A 116 25.77 63.94 43.75
CA TYR A 116 25.87 64.56 42.43
C TYR A 116 24.74 65.57 42.21
N ASP A 117 25.07 66.84 42.37
CA ASP A 117 24.15 67.96 42.19
C ASP A 117 24.27 68.56 40.77
N ASP A 118 23.19 69.21 40.34
CA ASP A 118 23.12 69.94 39.08
C ASP A 118 23.84 71.31 39.13
N ILE A 119 23.49 72.21 38.21
CA ILE A 119 24.11 73.54 38.14
C ILE A 119 23.63 74.40 39.31
N VAL A 120 24.55 74.86 40.14
CA VAL A 120 24.35 75.88 41.16
C VAL A 120 24.14 77.22 40.45
N CYS A 121 22.93 77.76 40.54
CA CYS A 121 22.51 78.94 39.78
C CYS A 121 22.37 80.19 40.66
N THR A 122 22.62 81.37 40.08
CA THR A 122 22.34 82.67 40.71
C THR A 122 20.87 83.03 40.58
N LYS A 123 20.43 84.01 41.37
CA LYS A 123 19.08 84.58 41.22
C LYS A 123 18.96 85.25 39.84
N PRO A 124 17.96 84.88 39.01
CA PRO A 124 17.81 85.48 37.69
C PRO A 124 17.41 86.96 37.76
N SER A 125 17.71 87.72 36.70
CA SER A 125 17.26 89.11 36.56
C SER A 125 15.73 89.21 36.54
N LEU A 126 15.18 90.33 37.05
CA LEU A 126 13.72 90.55 37.21
C LEU A 126 12.90 90.24 35.94
N MET A 127 13.39 90.59 34.74
CA MET A 127 12.71 90.26 33.48
C MET A 127 12.72 88.77 33.13
N LYS A 128 13.82 88.06 33.42
CA LYS A 128 13.96 86.61 33.15
C LYS A 128 13.08 85.78 34.09
N ASN A 129 12.91 86.24 35.33
CA ASN A 129 12.04 85.62 36.33
C ASN A 129 10.54 85.73 35.99
N VAL A 130 10.11 86.86 35.42
CA VAL A 130 8.71 87.06 34.98
C VAL A 130 8.39 86.23 33.73
N TRP A 131 9.35 86.09 32.80
CA TRP A 131 9.18 85.26 31.61
C TRP A 131 9.09 83.75 31.93
N LEU A 132 9.89 83.27 32.89
CA LEU A 132 9.81 81.90 33.41
C LEU A 132 8.46 81.61 34.12
N MET A 133 7.88 82.59 34.83
CA MET A 133 6.56 82.46 35.49
C MET A 133 5.38 82.34 34.50
N LEU A 134 5.51 82.86 33.28
CA LEU A 134 4.41 82.93 32.30
C LEU A 134 4.46 81.84 31.22
N SER A 135 5.60 81.15 31.06
CA SER A 135 5.81 80.16 30.00
C SER A 135 5.44 78.74 30.45
N ARG A 136 4.54 78.06 29.71
CA ARG A 136 4.25 76.62 29.85
C ARG A 136 5.46 75.71 29.60
N ASN A 137 6.59 76.26 29.13
CA ASN A 137 7.84 75.58 28.80
C ASN A 137 9.02 75.99 29.74
N GLY A 138 8.72 76.59 30.90
CA GLY A 138 9.71 77.28 31.75
C GLY A 138 10.87 76.45 32.31
N TYR A 139 10.77 75.12 32.35
CA TYR A 139 11.82 74.26 32.92
C TYR A 139 12.80 73.68 31.88
N LYS A 140 12.64 74.02 30.58
CA LYS A 140 13.50 73.47 29.51
C LYS A 140 14.99 73.77 29.72
N ASP A 141 15.32 75.01 30.10
CA ASP A 141 16.70 75.43 30.36
C ASP A 141 17.30 74.74 31.61
N VAL A 142 16.45 74.43 32.61
CA VAL A 142 16.86 73.71 33.83
C VAL A 142 17.14 72.24 33.51
N VAL A 143 16.30 71.62 32.68
CA VAL A 143 16.51 70.25 32.18
C VAL A 143 17.81 70.18 31.34
N GLU A 144 18.03 71.12 30.43
CA GLU A 144 19.26 71.18 29.64
C GLU A 144 20.51 71.36 30.52
N GLY A 145 20.44 72.26 31.51
CA GLY A 145 21.49 72.44 32.51
C GLY A 145 21.78 71.15 33.30
N LYS A 146 20.72 70.41 33.67
CA LYS A 146 20.85 69.12 34.34
C LYS A 146 21.46 68.04 33.45
N ILE A 147 21.13 68.01 32.15
CA ILE A 147 21.75 67.12 31.15
C ILE A 147 23.25 67.40 31.03
N ILE A 148 23.64 68.67 30.91
CA ILE A 148 25.05 69.08 30.83
C ILE A 148 25.80 68.66 32.09
N ALA A 149 25.24 68.94 33.27
CA ALA A 149 25.84 68.54 34.53
C ALA A 149 25.99 67.03 34.64
N ALA A 150 24.93 66.29 34.33
CA ALA A 150 24.93 64.84 34.33
C ALA A 150 26.02 64.25 33.41
N ASN A 151 26.20 64.77 32.20
CA ASN A 151 27.25 64.30 31.28
C ASN A 151 28.67 64.51 31.83
N ILE A 152 28.92 65.65 32.48
CA ILE A 152 30.22 65.94 33.10
C ILE A 152 30.46 65.02 34.31
N MET A 153 29.42 64.76 35.12
CA MET A 153 29.52 63.81 36.23
C MET A 153 29.77 62.38 35.71
N LEU A 154 29.12 61.97 34.63
CA LEU A 154 29.38 60.68 33.98
C LEU A 154 30.82 60.57 33.46
N GLU A 155 31.35 61.62 32.85
CA GLU A 155 32.76 61.69 32.44
C GLU A 155 33.69 61.44 33.63
N SER A 156 33.44 62.12 34.76
CA SER A 156 34.21 61.94 35.99
C SER A 156 34.08 60.52 36.57
N ILE A 157 32.87 59.98 36.65
CA ILE A 157 32.62 58.62 37.16
C ILE A 157 33.31 57.57 36.30
N PHE A 158 33.17 57.63 34.97
CA PHE A 158 33.83 56.69 34.07
C PHE A 158 35.36 56.85 34.07
N SER A 159 35.89 58.05 34.37
CA SER A 159 37.34 58.27 34.49
C SER A 159 38.01 57.44 35.58
N ILE A 160 37.25 57.00 36.60
CA ILE A 160 37.72 56.05 37.64
C ILE A 160 38.29 54.77 37.01
N LEU A 161 37.72 54.36 35.86
CA LEU A 161 38.11 53.18 35.12
C LEU A 161 39.34 53.38 34.22
N GLY A 162 39.91 54.60 34.18
CA GLY A 162 41.16 54.90 33.48
C GLY A 162 42.35 54.07 33.98
N THR A 163 42.32 53.65 35.24
CA THR A 163 43.21 52.63 35.79
C THR A 163 42.39 51.40 36.20
N TRP A 164 42.50 50.33 35.42
CA TRP A 164 41.64 49.16 35.58
C TRP A 164 42.03 48.30 36.80
N SER A 165 41.20 48.27 37.85
CA SER A 165 41.43 47.46 39.07
C SER A 165 40.13 47.11 39.81
N TYR A 166 40.17 46.11 40.70
CA TYR A 166 38.99 45.72 41.49
C TYR A 166 38.43 46.86 42.35
N SER A 167 39.31 47.62 43.02
CA SER A 167 38.89 48.75 43.86
C SER A 167 38.24 49.85 43.03
N ASN A 168 38.80 50.16 41.85
CA ASN A 168 38.29 51.21 40.97
C ASN A 168 36.96 50.82 40.34
N LEU A 169 36.83 49.58 39.88
CA LEU A 169 35.58 49.06 39.35
C LEU A 169 34.47 49.05 40.42
N ARG A 170 34.78 48.59 41.64
CA ARG A 170 33.83 48.63 42.76
C ARG A 170 33.42 50.07 43.06
N SER A 171 34.38 50.98 43.13
CA SER A 171 34.12 52.40 43.34
C SER A 171 33.21 52.97 42.25
N PHE A 172 33.54 52.71 40.98
CA PHE A 172 32.74 53.09 39.81
C PHE A 172 31.30 52.62 39.91
N ILE A 173 31.04 51.33 40.21
CA ILE A 173 29.68 50.79 40.29
C ILE A 173 28.87 51.52 41.37
N PHE A 174 29.42 51.67 42.57
CA PHE A 174 28.72 52.35 43.67
C PHE A 174 28.48 53.83 43.38
N GLN A 175 29.49 54.53 42.83
CA GLN A 175 29.33 55.94 42.46
C GLN A 175 28.32 56.13 41.33
N LEU A 176 28.29 55.23 40.34
CA LEU A 176 27.30 55.26 39.27
C LEU A 176 25.88 54.98 39.79
N GLN A 177 25.72 54.05 40.75
CA GLN A 177 24.43 53.81 41.41
C GLN A 177 23.96 55.02 42.24
N GLN A 178 24.89 55.66 42.96
CA GLN A 178 24.61 56.89 43.71
C GLN A 178 24.21 58.02 42.76
N PHE A 179 24.96 58.23 41.68
CA PHE A 179 24.63 59.17 40.60
C PHE A 179 23.25 58.89 40.02
N TYR A 180 22.95 57.63 39.69
CA TYR A 180 21.66 57.25 39.12
C TYR A 180 20.51 57.63 40.05
N VAL A 181 20.60 57.26 41.33
CA VAL A 181 19.55 57.55 42.32
C VAL A 181 19.37 59.05 42.54
N VAL A 182 20.46 59.79 42.72
CA VAL A 182 20.39 61.24 42.96
C VAL A 182 19.83 61.98 41.74
N THR A 183 20.24 61.58 40.54
CA THR A 183 19.87 62.27 39.30
C THR A 183 18.46 61.91 38.83
N SER A 184 18.06 60.64 38.98
CA SER A 184 16.73 60.15 38.57
C SER A 184 15.61 60.53 39.53
N GLU A 185 15.94 60.86 40.78
CA GLU A 185 14.97 61.30 41.77
C GLU A 185 15.33 62.72 42.28
N PRO A 186 14.96 63.81 41.54
CA PRO A 186 15.27 65.17 41.96
C PRO A 186 14.47 65.59 43.20
N TRP A 187 14.96 65.20 44.37
CA TRP A 187 14.38 65.55 45.66
C TRP A 187 14.75 66.97 46.06
N VAL A 188 13.75 67.71 46.50
CA VAL A 188 13.90 69.06 47.05
C VAL A 188 13.19 69.15 48.38
N PHE A 189 13.53 70.17 49.17
CA PHE A 189 12.92 70.42 50.47
C PHE A 189 12.20 71.76 50.46
N ASP A 190 10.87 71.74 50.59
CA ASP A 190 9.98 72.91 50.61
C ASP A 190 9.04 72.76 51.81
N GLY A 191 9.54 73.09 53.01
CA GLY A 191 8.93 72.76 54.31
C GLY A 191 8.97 71.26 54.66
N ARG A 192 8.87 70.37 53.67
CA ARG A 192 9.06 68.92 53.76
C ARG A 192 9.79 68.39 52.53
N LYS A 193 10.32 67.16 52.62
CA LYS A 193 10.85 66.42 51.48
C LYS A 193 9.76 66.19 50.43
N MET A 194 10.02 66.54 49.17
CA MET A 194 9.13 66.24 48.05
C MET A 194 9.90 66.08 46.73
N LEU A 195 9.35 65.29 45.82
CA LEU A 195 9.93 65.08 44.49
C LEU A 195 9.58 66.26 43.58
N TRP A 196 10.53 66.73 42.76
CA TRP A 196 10.29 67.78 41.77
C TRP A 196 9.64 67.22 40.50
N THR A 197 8.35 66.89 40.60
CA THR A 197 7.58 66.26 39.51
C THR A 197 7.42 67.15 38.28
N GLU A 198 7.28 68.47 38.47
CA GLU A 198 7.11 69.46 37.39
C GLU A 198 8.30 69.56 36.43
N LEU A 199 9.49 69.09 36.85
CA LEU A 199 10.71 69.12 36.04
C LEU A 199 10.66 68.12 34.87
N ASN A 200 9.78 67.11 34.94
CA ASN A 200 9.70 66.01 33.96
C ASN A 200 11.07 65.36 33.66
N PHE A 201 11.89 65.20 34.71
CA PHE A 201 13.21 64.57 34.62
C PHE A 201 13.32 63.45 35.65
N GLY A 202 13.34 62.21 35.17
CA GLY A 202 13.32 61.00 35.99
C GLY A 202 14.20 59.87 35.43
N PRO A 203 13.91 58.61 35.81
CA PRO A 203 14.68 57.44 35.40
C PRO A 203 14.88 57.29 33.89
N GLU A 204 13.86 57.58 33.08
CA GLU A 204 13.95 57.48 31.60
C GLU A 204 15.02 58.42 31.02
N GLN A 205 15.03 59.69 31.45
CA GLN A 205 16.03 60.66 30.99
C GLN A 205 17.44 60.27 31.44
N VAL A 206 17.59 59.71 32.64
CA VAL A 206 18.89 59.21 33.11
C VAL A 206 19.34 57.98 32.33
N ASN A 207 18.43 57.05 31.99
CA ASN A 207 18.71 55.90 31.14
C ASN A 207 19.19 56.34 29.75
N ASP A 208 18.53 57.34 29.14
CA ASP A 208 18.93 57.90 27.85
C ASP A 208 20.32 58.54 27.90
N LEU A 209 20.65 59.24 29.00
CA LEU A 209 21.99 59.81 29.22
C LEU A 209 23.05 58.71 29.34
N LEU A 210 22.78 57.67 30.12
CA LEU A 210 23.69 56.52 30.25
C LEU A 210 23.90 55.84 28.90
N LEU A 211 22.84 55.57 28.14
CA LEU A 211 22.93 54.94 26.82
C LEU A 211 23.71 55.81 25.83
N LYS A 212 23.42 57.11 25.79
CA LYS A 212 24.13 58.06 24.92
C LYS A 212 25.62 58.10 25.25
N TYR A 213 25.95 58.24 26.54
CA TYR A 213 27.34 58.28 26.98
C TYR A 213 28.07 56.97 26.70
N MET A 214 27.45 55.81 26.97
CA MET A 214 28.02 54.50 26.65
C MET A 214 28.27 54.31 25.14
N ARG A 215 27.39 54.82 24.28
CA ARG A 215 27.63 54.84 22.83
C ARG A 215 28.84 55.69 22.49
N GLU A 216 28.93 56.91 23.02
CA GLU A 216 30.03 57.84 22.77
C GLU A 216 31.40 57.23 23.13
N ILE A 217 31.52 56.61 24.31
CA ILE A 217 32.78 55.97 24.73
C ILE A 217 33.10 54.68 23.96
N ALA A 218 32.11 54.04 23.34
CA ALA A 218 32.29 52.85 22.51
C ALA A 218 32.70 53.17 21.06
N LEU A 219 32.33 54.35 20.54
CA LEU A 219 32.60 54.76 19.15
C LEU A 219 34.06 54.54 18.69
N PRO A 220 35.10 54.86 19.49
CA PRO A 220 36.49 54.69 19.04
C PRO A 220 36.86 53.25 18.67
N PHE A 221 36.16 52.26 19.23
CA PHE A 221 36.38 50.83 18.96
C PHE A 221 35.49 50.28 17.85
N LEU A 222 34.46 51.02 17.45
CA LEU A 222 33.45 50.59 16.49
C LEU A 222 33.60 51.29 15.12
N ALA A 223 34.31 52.42 15.06
CA ALA A 223 34.54 53.16 13.83
C ALA A 223 35.54 52.45 12.88
N PRO A 224 35.42 52.64 11.54
CA PRO A 224 36.40 52.15 10.57
C PRO A 224 37.82 52.68 10.86
N GLU A 225 38.87 51.95 10.44
CA GLU A 225 40.26 52.26 10.82
C GLU A 225 40.70 53.69 10.45
N ASP A 226 40.12 54.26 9.40
CA ASP A 226 40.43 55.58 8.86
C ASP A 226 39.85 56.75 9.71
N ALA A 227 38.95 56.44 10.65
CA ALA A 227 38.22 57.39 11.49
C ALA A 227 38.59 57.29 12.99
N LYS A 228 39.63 56.52 13.33
CA LYS A 228 40.11 56.38 14.72
C LYS A 228 40.67 57.73 15.20
N ALA A 229 39.97 58.39 16.11
CA ALA A 229 40.48 59.54 16.86
C ALA A 229 41.77 59.15 17.62
N SER A 230 42.61 60.13 17.97
CA SER A 230 43.84 59.92 18.75
C SER A 230 43.57 59.08 20.00
N GLN A 231 44.38 58.03 20.22
CA GLN A 231 44.26 57.12 21.37
C GLN A 231 44.48 57.80 22.74
N GLU A 232 44.88 59.07 22.76
CA GLU A 232 45.21 59.83 23.98
C GLU A 232 43.98 60.15 24.84
N ASP A 233 42.78 60.26 24.25
CA ASP A 233 41.55 60.65 24.96
C ASP A 233 40.64 59.48 25.37
N ILE A 234 41.06 58.22 25.13
CA ILE A 234 40.24 57.04 25.47
C ILE A 234 40.42 56.66 26.94
N VAL A 235 39.35 56.84 27.73
CA VAL A 235 39.33 56.51 29.17
C VAL A 235 39.62 55.04 29.42
N ILE A 236 38.91 54.12 28.76
CA ILE A 236 39.13 52.67 28.91
C ILE A 236 39.86 52.16 27.67
N LYS A 237 41.16 51.91 27.79
CA LYS A 237 42.03 51.52 26.66
C LYS A 237 41.75 50.12 26.11
N ASN A 238 41.10 49.25 26.89
CA ASN A 238 40.86 47.87 26.51
C ASN A 238 39.41 47.69 26.03
N LYS A 239 39.26 47.21 24.79
CA LYS A 239 37.98 47.03 24.11
C LYS A 239 37.05 46.06 24.84
N VAL A 240 37.56 44.89 25.23
CA VAL A 240 36.77 43.84 25.90
C VAL A 240 36.38 44.28 27.31
N ALA A 241 37.29 44.94 28.05
CA ALA A 241 37.01 45.50 29.36
C ALA A 241 35.89 46.55 29.30
N LEU A 242 35.92 47.43 28.28
CA LEU A 242 34.83 48.38 28.03
C LEU A 242 33.51 47.66 27.75
N GLY A 243 33.52 46.65 26.88
CA GLY A 243 32.32 45.84 26.59
C GLY A 243 31.73 45.18 27.84
N LEU A 244 32.56 44.58 28.69
CA LEU A 244 32.10 43.96 29.95
C LEU A 244 31.58 44.99 30.95
N THR A 245 32.15 46.20 30.95
CA THR A 245 31.66 47.33 31.76
C THR A 245 30.27 47.74 31.32
N ILE A 246 30.08 47.96 30.02
CA ILE A 246 28.80 48.35 29.44
C ILE A 246 27.75 47.26 29.73
N LEU A 247 28.10 45.98 29.54
CA LEU A 247 27.20 44.87 29.89
C LEU A 247 26.79 44.93 31.37
N THR A 248 27.74 45.18 32.28
CA THR A 248 27.46 45.31 33.71
C THR A 248 26.52 46.47 34.02
N VAL A 249 26.74 47.64 33.40
CA VAL A 249 25.88 48.82 33.58
C VAL A 249 24.47 48.56 33.06
N VAL A 250 24.35 47.97 31.87
CA VAL A 250 23.07 47.60 31.27
C VAL A 250 22.28 46.64 32.17
N GLU A 251 22.94 45.66 32.77
CA GLU A 251 22.30 44.71 33.68
C GLU A 251 21.90 45.35 35.02
N ILE A 252 22.76 46.17 35.62
CA ILE A 252 22.49 46.81 36.92
C ILE A 252 21.28 47.73 36.86
N PHE A 253 21.15 48.51 35.79
CA PHE A 253 20.07 49.50 35.64
C PHE A 253 18.89 49.00 34.78
N GLY A 254 18.94 47.78 34.25
CA GLY A 254 17.89 47.23 33.39
C GLY A 254 17.68 48.05 32.12
N LEU A 255 18.76 48.53 31.49
CA LEU A 255 18.67 49.42 30.33
C LEU A 255 18.07 48.69 29.10
N PRO A 256 17.28 49.39 28.28
CA PRO A 256 16.68 48.79 27.09
C PRO A 256 17.77 48.36 26.10
N ALA A 257 17.60 47.18 25.52
CA ALA A 257 18.51 46.64 24.52
C ALA A 257 17.96 46.92 23.13
N LEU A 258 18.43 47.99 22.50
CA LEU A 258 18.14 48.22 21.09
C LEU A 258 19.01 47.30 20.23
N LYS A 259 18.46 46.85 19.10
CA LYS A 259 19.11 45.90 18.18
C LYS A 259 20.55 46.30 17.81
N ASN A 260 20.75 47.58 17.49
CA ASN A 260 22.07 48.12 17.13
C ASN A 260 23.04 48.16 18.31
N ASP A 261 22.55 48.47 19.51
CA ASP A 261 23.39 48.51 20.71
C ASP A 261 23.86 47.09 21.10
N LEU A 262 23.01 46.07 20.92
CA LEU A 262 23.39 44.68 21.10
C LEU A 262 24.48 44.25 20.10
N ALA A 263 24.33 44.59 18.82
CA ALA A 263 25.34 44.28 17.80
C ALA A 263 26.69 44.97 18.08
N ASN A 264 26.65 46.23 18.51
CA ASN A 264 27.82 46.99 18.94
C ASN A 264 28.48 46.36 20.18
N LEU A 265 27.68 45.95 21.16
CA LEU A 265 28.16 45.26 22.35
C LEU A 265 28.83 43.92 22.00
N CYS A 266 28.24 43.13 21.09
CA CYS A 266 28.87 41.92 20.56
C CYS A 266 30.19 42.21 19.86
N SER A 267 30.28 43.34 19.14
CA SER A 267 31.50 43.77 18.45
C SER A 267 32.60 44.19 19.42
N LEU A 268 32.26 44.84 20.54
CA LEU A 268 33.19 45.17 21.63
C LEU A 268 33.70 43.92 22.35
N LEU A 269 32.83 42.94 22.55
CA LEU A 269 33.16 41.67 23.22
C LEU A 269 33.83 40.65 22.29
N CYS A 270 33.88 40.91 20.98
CA CYS A 270 34.58 40.09 20.00
C CYS A 270 36.09 40.24 20.17
N LEU A 271 36.79 39.11 20.33
CA LEU A 271 38.24 39.07 20.52
C LEU A 271 38.97 39.56 19.26
N ASP A 272 40.02 40.36 19.48
CA ASP A 272 40.83 40.90 18.39
C ASP A 272 41.72 39.83 17.75
N ASN A 273 42.11 40.05 16.50
CA ASN A 273 42.99 39.14 15.76
C ASN A 273 44.45 39.34 16.19
N VAL A 274 44.77 38.88 17.41
CA VAL A 274 46.10 38.95 18.01
C VAL A 274 46.56 37.55 18.44
N PRO A 275 47.86 37.33 18.70
CA PRO A 275 48.35 36.02 19.13
C PRO A 275 47.62 35.51 20.38
N ARG A 276 47.32 34.20 20.41
CA ARG A 276 46.52 33.55 21.47
C ARG A 276 47.01 33.86 22.89
N GLN A 277 48.33 33.95 23.09
CA GLN A 277 48.91 34.27 24.40
C GLN A 277 48.52 35.67 24.87
N ALA A 278 48.52 36.67 23.97
CA ALA A 278 48.14 38.04 24.31
C ALA A 278 46.69 38.12 24.76
N VAL A 279 45.78 37.41 24.07
CA VAL A 279 44.36 37.31 24.46
C VAL A 279 44.20 36.65 25.83
N GLN A 280 44.93 35.56 26.10
CA GLN A 280 44.85 34.89 27.40
C GLN A 280 45.33 35.76 28.56
N ASP A 281 46.41 36.50 28.36
CA ASP A 281 46.96 37.42 29.36
C ASP A 281 46.01 38.61 29.58
N GLU A 282 45.40 39.12 28.51
CA GLU A 282 44.38 40.16 28.55
C GLU A 282 43.17 39.73 29.38
N ILE A 283 42.53 38.60 29.06
CA ILE A 283 41.34 38.14 29.77
C ILE A 283 41.69 37.76 31.22
N ARG A 284 42.87 37.20 31.49
CA ARG A 284 43.35 36.93 32.87
C ARG A 284 43.49 38.23 33.67
N ASN A 285 44.00 39.28 33.07
CA ASN A 285 44.14 40.59 33.71
C ASN A 285 42.78 41.24 33.97
N ILE A 286 41.84 41.13 33.03
CA ILE A 286 40.43 41.53 33.23
C ILE A 286 39.81 40.73 34.40
N GLY A 287 40.02 39.41 34.43
CA GLY A 287 39.52 38.53 35.48
C GLY A 287 40.02 38.87 36.88
N LYS A 288 41.23 39.41 37.03
CA LYS A 288 41.74 39.90 38.33
C LYS A 288 40.98 41.13 38.84
N ALA A 289 40.44 41.96 37.95
CA ALA A 289 39.66 43.14 38.33
C ALA A 289 38.20 42.79 38.68
N PHE A 290 37.69 41.65 38.23
CA PHE A 290 36.35 41.14 38.53
C PHE A 290 36.42 39.85 39.35
N PRO A 291 36.45 39.90 40.69
CA PRO A 291 36.63 38.70 41.52
C PRO A 291 35.46 37.70 41.44
N GLU A 292 34.30 38.09 40.94
CA GLU A 292 33.16 37.19 40.67
C GLU A 292 33.22 36.56 39.26
N LEU A 293 34.35 35.93 38.94
CA LEU A 293 34.56 35.25 37.64
C LEU A 293 33.46 34.24 37.29
N ALA A 294 32.87 33.58 38.30
CA ALA A 294 31.81 32.59 38.14
C ALA A 294 30.49 33.18 37.60
N GLY A 295 30.25 34.48 37.73
CA GLY A 295 29.05 35.15 37.22
C GLY A 295 29.11 35.50 35.73
N TRP A 296 30.30 35.55 35.12
CA TRP A 296 30.47 36.01 33.75
C TRP A 296 29.92 35.05 32.70
N LYS A 297 30.05 33.74 32.92
CA LYS A 297 29.42 32.75 32.05
C LYS A 297 27.92 33.03 31.96
N LEU A 298 27.25 33.20 33.10
CA LEU A 298 25.81 33.48 33.16
C LEU A 298 25.43 34.80 32.46
N ARG A 299 26.18 35.88 32.69
CA ARG A 299 25.92 37.19 32.06
C ARG A 299 26.10 37.15 30.54
N LEU A 300 27.16 36.50 30.06
CA LEU A 300 27.39 36.33 28.62
C LEU A 300 26.36 35.40 27.98
N THR A 301 25.92 34.34 28.67
CA THR A 301 24.81 33.49 28.25
C THR A 301 23.51 34.31 28.15
N ASN A 302 23.20 35.14 29.15
CA ASN A 302 22.03 36.04 29.11
C ASN A 302 22.12 37.05 27.96
N LEU A 303 23.31 37.57 27.65
CA LEU A 303 23.52 38.43 26.49
C LEU A 303 23.27 37.68 25.18
N CYS A 304 23.78 36.45 25.05
CA CYS A 304 23.52 35.61 23.88
C CYS A 304 22.01 35.35 23.73
N GLN A 305 21.31 35.04 24.82
CA GLN A 305 19.86 34.87 24.84
C GLN A 305 19.13 36.12 24.36
N ARG A 306 19.45 37.30 24.92
CA ARG A 306 18.84 38.58 24.50
C ARG A 306 19.10 38.88 23.03
N CYS A 307 20.29 38.58 22.53
CA CYS A 307 20.60 38.73 21.11
C CYS A 307 19.76 37.79 20.23
N ILE A 308 19.56 36.55 20.67
CA ILE A 308 18.71 35.57 19.98
C ILE A 308 17.26 36.07 19.94
N ASP A 309 16.73 36.55 21.07
CA ASP A 309 15.35 37.04 21.18
C ASP A 309 15.11 38.27 20.28
N GLU A 310 16.09 39.18 20.19
CA GLU A 310 16.05 40.40 19.35
C GLU A 310 16.57 40.18 17.91
N GLN A 311 16.84 38.93 17.51
CA GLN A 311 17.33 38.55 16.17
C GLN A 311 18.62 39.28 15.76
N VAL A 312 19.61 39.31 16.65
CA VAL A 312 20.95 39.87 16.46
C VAL A 312 21.97 38.75 16.36
N ASP A 313 22.34 38.36 15.15
CA ASP A 313 23.21 37.19 14.93
C ASP A 313 24.67 37.36 15.36
N HIS A 314 25.10 38.58 15.68
CA HIS A 314 26.47 38.92 16.12
C HIS A 314 26.91 38.22 17.41
N TRP A 315 25.99 37.60 18.17
CA TRP A 315 26.30 36.87 19.40
C TRP A 315 27.27 35.70 19.16
N VAL A 316 27.33 35.14 17.96
CA VAL A 316 28.28 34.07 17.60
C VAL A 316 29.75 34.48 17.72
N TRP A 317 30.04 35.79 17.75
CA TRP A 317 31.38 36.34 17.98
C TRP A 317 31.79 36.35 19.46
N ILE A 318 30.82 36.25 20.38
CA ILE A 318 31.06 36.25 21.83
C ILE A 318 31.42 34.84 22.33
N VAL A 319 31.03 33.79 21.59
CA VAL A 319 31.21 32.38 21.98
C VAL A 319 32.64 32.04 22.47
N PRO A 320 33.73 32.51 21.82
CA PRO A 320 35.08 32.29 22.35
C PRO A 320 35.32 32.86 23.76
N LEU A 321 34.74 34.03 24.04
CA LEU A 321 34.81 34.66 25.36
C LEU A 321 33.97 33.89 26.39
N LEU A 322 32.80 33.39 25.98
CA LEU A 322 31.97 32.51 26.80
C LEU A 322 32.71 31.23 27.20
N HIS A 323 33.35 30.55 26.25
CA HIS A 323 34.16 29.35 26.52
C HIS A 323 35.37 29.63 27.40
N PHE A 324 35.93 30.84 27.35
CA PHE A 324 37.03 31.22 28.24
C PHE A 324 36.56 31.29 29.70
N PHE A 325 35.43 31.97 29.97
CA PHE A 325 34.88 32.11 31.32
C PHE A 325 34.16 30.86 31.82
N GLY A 326 33.72 30.00 30.92
CA GLY A 326 33.14 28.70 31.19
C GLY A 326 33.83 27.62 30.39
N ALA A 327 35.00 27.17 30.85
CA ALA A 327 35.81 26.18 30.15
C ALA A 327 34.97 24.95 29.76
N PRO A 328 34.79 24.65 28.46
CA PRO A 328 33.98 23.52 28.03
C PRO A 328 34.64 22.20 28.44
N LEU A 329 33.82 21.18 28.73
CA LEU A 329 34.29 19.84 29.06
C LEU A 329 35.09 19.25 27.88
N GLN A 330 36.40 19.12 28.05
CA GLN A 330 37.29 18.55 27.04
C GLN A 330 37.23 17.01 27.08
N ARG A 331 36.13 16.45 26.56
CA ARG A 331 35.91 15.00 26.44
C ARG A 331 35.57 14.62 25.00
N ASP A 332 36.48 14.96 24.08
CA ASP A 332 36.24 14.92 22.64
C ASP A 332 35.97 13.52 22.07
N HIS A 333 36.37 12.46 22.77
CA HIS A 333 36.21 11.07 22.32
C HIS A 333 35.04 10.32 22.97
N LEU A 334 34.38 10.92 23.98
CA LEU A 334 33.32 10.29 24.76
C LEU A 334 31.93 10.82 24.38
N PRO A 335 30.87 10.00 24.50
CA PRO A 335 29.51 10.46 24.29
C PRO A 335 29.12 11.56 25.29
N MET A 336 28.52 12.64 24.79
CA MET A 336 28.02 13.76 25.60
C MET A 336 26.78 14.37 24.91
N GLU A 337 26.01 15.18 25.62
CA GLU A 337 24.92 15.97 25.02
C GLU A 337 25.47 17.07 24.09
N GLU A 338 24.69 17.46 23.07
CA GLU A 338 25.11 18.42 22.03
C GLU A 338 25.54 19.77 22.63
N ASP A 339 24.84 20.25 23.66
CA ASP A 339 25.09 21.54 24.32
C ASP A 339 26.42 21.55 25.07
N ALA A 340 26.74 20.50 25.82
CA ALA A 340 28.00 20.34 26.51
C ALA A 340 29.16 20.07 25.52
N TRP A 341 28.90 19.36 24.41
CA TRP A 341 29.89 19.14 23.34
C TRP A 341 30.26 20.45 22.62
N ALA A 342 29.26 21.29 22.40
CA ALA A 342 29.40 22.59 21.78
C ALA A 342 29.88 23.69 22.73
N GLY A 343 29.88 23.49 24.05
CA GLY A 343 30.17 24.54 25.03
C GLY A 343 29.09 25.62 25.12
N LEU A 344 27.85 25.29 24.74
CA LEU A 344 26.72 26.21 24.63
C LEU A 344 25.66 25.98 25.72
N GLU A 345 26.05 25.44 26.89
CA GLU A 345 25.07 25.13 27.95
C GLU A 345 24.33 26.39 28.42
N GLY A 346 23.01 26.32 28.42
CA GLY A 346 22.13 27.45 28.77
C GLY A 346 21.75 28.36 27.60
N ILE A 347 22.19 28.07 26.37
CA ILE A 347 21.77 28.78 25.15
C ILE A 347 20.76 27.91 24.37
N PRO A 348 19.58 28.41 23.95
CA PRO A 348 18.57 27.64 23.23
C PRO A 348 18.89 27.50 21.72
N PHE A 349 20.14 27.20 21.39
CA PHE A 349 20.63 27.17 20.00
C PHE A 349 19.86 26.18 19.10
N ALA A 350 19.34 25.09 19.68
CA ALA A 350 18.61 24.06 18.94
C ALA A 350 17.29 24.54 18.34
N GLU A 351 16.61 25.49 19.00
CA GLU A 351 15.40 26.13 18.45
C GLU A 351 15.75 27.33 17.57
N THR A 352 16.78 28.08 17.95
CA THR A 352 17.24 29.26 17.21
C THR A 352 17.68 28.91 15.78
N ARG A 353 18.45 27.83 15.61
CA ARG A 353 18.95 27.37 14.31
C ARG A 353 17.87 26.98 13.30
N LYS A 354 16.63 26.74 13.75
CA LYS A 354 15.48 26.43 12.88
C LYS A 354 14.83 27.68 12.29
N LYS A 355 15.04 28.84 12.92
CA LYS A 355 14.35 30.11 12.59
C LYS A 355 15.25 31.11 11.87
N GLN A 356 16.57 30.89 11.87
CA GLN A 356 17.55 31.82 11.33
C GLN A 356 17.74 31.67 9.82
N ASP A 357 18.08 32.78 9.18
CA ASP A 357 18.48 32.80 7.78
C ASP A 357 19.83 32.04 7.59
N PRO A 358 19.88 31.00 6.74
CA PRO A 358 21.08 30.20 6.52
C PRO A 358 22.32 31.02 6.14
N ARG A 359 22.16 32.06 5.33
CA ARG A 359 23.31 32.80 4.75
C ARG A 359 23.90 33.83 5.70
N THR A 360 23.07 34.49 6.49
CA THR A 360 23.48 35.59 7.36
C THR A 360 24.49 35.15 8.42
N LEU A 361 24.20 34.07 9.14
CA LEU A 361 25.11 33.54 10.17
C LEU A 361 26.44 33.08 9.59
N LEU A 362 26.40 32.34 8.48
CA LEU A 362 27.59 31.82 7.84
C LEU A 362 28.53 32.96 7.40
N GLN A 363 27.98 34.06 6.88
CA GLN A 363 28.77 35.24 6.51
C GLN A 363 29.45 35.91 7.72
N LEU A 364 28.75 36.01 8.86
CA LEU A 364 29.34 36.54 10.10
C LEU A 364 30.48 35.65 10.63
N MET A 365 30.33 34.33 10.52
CA MET A 365 31.40 33.38 10.88
C MET A 365 32.59 33.49 9.92
N LYS A 366 32.35 33.65 8.61
CA LYS A 366 33.40 33.85 7.59
C LYS A 366 34.21 35.11 7.86
N ALA A 367 33.53 36.21 8.17
CA ALA A 367 34.17 37.49 8.49
C ALA A 367 35.12 37.41 9.69
N LYS A 368 34.88 36.49 10.63
CA LYS A 368 35.66 36.34 11.88
C LYS A 368 36.27 34.93 12.03
N LYS A 369 36.59 34.28 10.91
CA LYS A 369 37.19 32.93 10.87
C LYS A 369 38.44 32.76 11.75
N TYR A 370 39.22 33.84 11.93
CA TYR A 370 40.42 33.83 12.79
C TYR A 370 40.14 33.44 14.24
N LEU A 371 38.91 33.61 14.74
CA LEU A 371 38.52 33.25 16.11
C LEU A 371 38.71 31.76 16.40
N MET A 372 38.61 30.89 15.39
CA MET A 372 38.87 29.45 15.55
C MET A 372 40.33 29.14 15.91
N GLY A 373 41.27 30.04 15.61
CA GLY A 373 42.66 29.91 16.06
C GLY A 373 42.84 30.19 17.56
N LEU A 374 41.93 30.95 18.16
CA LEU A 374 41.95 31.30 19.58
C LEU A 374 41.25 30.25 20.44
N ASP A 375 40.15 29.71 19.91
CA ASP A 375 39.28 28.75 20.57
C ASP A 375 39.01 27.52 19.70
N LYS A 376 39.52 26.37 20.15
CA LYS A 376 39.38 25.07 19.46
C LYS A 376 37.96 24.50 19.55
N THR A 377 37.16 24.92 20.54
CA THR A 377 35.79 24.45 20.72
C THR A 377 34.81 25.19 19.82
N LEU A 378 35.18 26.40 19.35
CA LEU A 378 34.31 27.26 18.53
C LEU A 378 33.71 26.56 17.31
N VAL A 379 34.48 25.68 16.66
CA VAL A 379 34.00 24.90 15.51
C VAL A 379 32.79 24.04 15.88
N LYS A 380 32.80 23.42 17.06
CA LYS A 380 31.72 22.58 17.57
C LYS A 380 30.47 23.43 17.77
N SER A 381 30.63 24.58 18.41
CA SER A 381 29.55 25.56 18.64
C SER A 381 28.94 26.07 17.35
N TRP A 382 29.77 26.48 16.39
CA TRP A 382 29.29 26.98 15.11
C TRP A 382 28.53 25.90 14.31
N ILE A 383 29.00 24.64 14.32
CA ILE A 383 28.25 23.52 13.73
C ILE A 383 26.89 23.31 14.44
N SER A 384 26.84 23.41 15.77
CA SER A 384 25.60 23.27 16.53
C SER A 384 24.59 24.40 16.30
N VAL A 385 25.06 25.60 15.95
CA VAL A 385 24.22 26.80 15.76
C VAL A 385 23.75 26.98 14.32
N LEU A 386 24.54 26.60 13.32
CA LEU A 386 24.19 26.85 11.91
C LEU A 386 22.93 26.08 11.47
N PRO A 387 22.10 26.62 10.57
CA PRO A 387 21.07 25.84 9.89
C PRO A 387 21.68 24.68 9.07
N LEU A 388 20.93 23.59 8.87
CA LEU A 388 21.44 22.35 8.24
C LEU A 388 21.94 22.61 6.81
N GLU A 389 21.25 23.51 6.11
CA GLU A 389 21.50 23.93 4.72
C GLU A 389 22.88 24.58 4.54
N SER A 390 23.40 25.20 5.60
CA SER A 390 24.69 25.90 5.57
C SER A 390 25.86 25.05 6.04
N LEU A 391 25.61 23.85 6.58
CA LEU A 391 26.68 23.00 7.11
C LEU A 391 27.60 22.46 6.01
N ALA A 392 27.09 22.19 4.81
CA ALA A 392 27.92 21.76 3.69
C ALA A 392 28.95 22.84 3.33
N GLU A 393 28.49 24.07 3.06
CA GLU A 393 29.35 25.22 2.76
C GLU A 393 30.31 25.52 3.93
N PHE A 394 29.82 25.43 5.17
CA PHE A 394 30.68 25.57 6.36
C PHE A 394 31.80 24.52 6.42
N THR A 395 31.49 23.26 6.09
CA THR A 395 32.47 22.17 6.12
C THR A 395 33.60 22.41 5.11
N GLU A 396 33.26 22.93 3.92
CA GLU A 396 34.24 23.28 2.89
C GLU A 396 35.11 24.48 3.30
N ASP A 397 34.48 25.55 3.79
CA ASP A 397 35.18 26.80 4.07
C ASP A 397 36.03 26.76 5.34
N PHE A 398 35.61 25.99 6.36
CA PHE A 398 36.24 25.95 7.68
C PHE A 398 36.92 24.61 7.88
N SER A 399 38.03 24.40 7.14
CA SER A 399 38.90 23.23 7.27
C SER A 399 39.23 22.93 8.73
N SER A 400 38.60 21.88 9.26
CA SER A 400 38.61 21.52 10.67
C SER A 400 38.84 20.02 10.86
N ASP A 401 38.98 19.59 12.12
CA ASP A 401 39.14 18.19 12.47
C ASP A 401 37.94 17.38 11.99
N LEU A 402 38.22 16.29 11.26
CA LEU A 402 37.21 15.39 10.71
C LEU A 402 36.31 14.80 11.81
N LEU A 403 36.86 14.57 13.01
CA LEU A 403 36.09 14.07 14.14
C LEU A 403 34.97 15.06 14.52
N PHE A 404 35.27 16.35 14.57
CA PHE A 404 34.29 17.36 14.96
C PHE A 404 33.20 17.55 13.91
N ILE A 405 33.56 17.45 12.62
CA ILE A 405 32.60 17.46 11.52
C ILE A 405 31.66 16.26 11.65
N LEU A 406 32.19 15.04 11.80
CA LEU A 406 31.37 13.82 11.88
C LEU A 406 30.50 13.76 13.14
N GLN A 407 31.03 14.19 14.29
CA GLN A 407 30.26 14.32 15.53
C GLN A 407 29.15 15.34 15.38
N GLY A 408 29.47 16.53 14.85
CA GLY A 408 28.50 17.57 14.57
C GLY A 408 27.39 17.07 13.66
N VAL A 409 27.73 16.52 12.49
CA VAL A 409 26.75 15.93 11.56
C VAL A 409 25.90 14.84 12.25
N SER A 410 26.52 14.00 13.09
CA SER A 410 25.78 12.99 13.86
C SER A 410 24.75 13.62 14.81
N TYR A 411 25.12 14.64 15.60
CA TYR A 411 24.19 15.36 16.49
C TYR A 411 23.08 16.06 15.71
N ARG A 412 23.42 16.69 14.58
CA ARG A 412 22.47 17.41 13.72
C ARG A 412 21.41 16.49 13.11
N LEU A 413 21.76 15.22 12.93
CA LEU A 413 20.87 14.18 12.41
C LEU A 413 20.29 13.29 13.55
N GLU A 414 20.60 13.58 14.82
CA GLU A 414 20.18 12.79 15.97
C GLU A 414 18.76 13.11 16.47
N ASN A 415 18.34 14.37 16.42
CA ASN A 415 17.08 14.87 17.01
C ASN A 415 16.00 15.23 15.97
N THR A 416 15.99 14.56 14.81
CA THR A 416 15.21 14.98 13.63
C THR A 416 14.24 13.91 13.11
N ASP A 417 13.51 13.22 14.00
CA ASP A 417 12.45 12.26 13.63
C ASP A 417 11.37 12.85 12.68
N LEU A 418 11.12 14.17 12.76
CA LEU A 418 10.18 14.91 11.90
C LEU A 418 10.73 15.26 10.50
N LEU A 419 12.07 15.31 10.30
CA LEU A 419 12.66 15.61 8.99
C LEU A 419 12.50 14.44 8.02
N TRP A 420 12.70 13.22 8.52
CA TRP A 420 12.66 11.99 7.74
C TRP A 420 11.25 11.56 7.33
N THR A 421 10.22 12.11 7.97
CA THR A 421 8.82 11.73 7.79
C THR A 421 7.99 12.76 6.99
N THR A 422 8.44 14.02 6.87
CA THR A 422 7.54 15.09 6.41
C THR A 422 8.11 16.10 5.39
N SER A 423 9.43 16.18 5.15
CA SER A 423 10.00 17.25 4.30
C SER A 423 10.85 16.72 3.14
N GLN A 424 10.31 16.79 1.91
CA GLN A 424 11.08 16.60 0.68
C GLN A 424 12.24 17.59 0.53
N VAL A 425 12.18 18.75 1.22
CA VAL A 425 13.17 19.83 1.11
C VAL A 425 14.47 19.50 1.87
N CYS A 426 14.40 18.69 2.94
CA CYS A 426 15.56 18.43 3.80
C CYS A 426 16.43 17.26 3.31
N LEU A 427 15.91 16.39 2.45
CA LEU A 427 16.61 15.20 1.99
C LEU A 427 17.78 15.53 1.02
N PRO A 428 17.61 16.43 0.03
CA PRO A 428 18.72 16.90 -0.80
C PRO A 428 19.82 17.61 0.01
N VAL A 429 19.45 18.26 1.12
CA VAL A 429 20.40 18.95 2.01
C VAL A 429 21.29 17.94 2.72
N VAL A 430 20.72 16.84 3.23
CA VAL A 430 21.52 15.75 3.82
C VAL A 430 22.42 15.10 2.78
N GLU A 431 21.90 14.81 1.58
CA GLU A 431 22.69 14.23 0.50
C GLU A 431 23.88 15.12 0.13
N ASN A 432 23.65 16.43 -0.03
CA ASN A 432 24.72 17.39 -0.28
C ASN A 432 25.75 17.46 0.87
N LEU A 433 25.28 17.42 2.13
CA LEU A 433 26.15 17.40 3.30
C LEU A 433 27.03 16.15 3.32
N LEU A 434 26.46 14.95 3.10
CA LEU A 434 27.23 13.71 3.02
C LEU A 434 28.18 13.69 1.82
N GLY A 435 27.74 14.19 0.67
CA GLY A 435 28.58 14.36 -0.52
C GLY A 435 29.77 15.28 -0.27
N THR A 436 29.57 16.36 0.50
CA THR A 436 30.61 17.29 0.91
C THR A 436 31.59 16.66 1.90
N VAL A 437 31.08 15.90 2.88
CA VAL A 437 31.92 15.10 3.79
C VAL A 437 32.75 14.07 3.02
N LEU A 438 32.17 13.38 2.04
CA LEU A 438 32.88 12.45 1.16
C LEU A 438 33.99 13.13 0.37
N ARG A 439 33.74 14.32 -0.19
CA ARG A 439 34.75 15.10 -0.93
C ARG A 439 35.88 15.55 -0.01
N THR A 440 35.54 16.02 1.18
CA THR A 440 36.50 16.39 2.24
C THR A 440 37.38 15.20 2.63
N LEU A 441 36.80 13.99 2.69
CA LEU A 441 37.54 12.75 2.94
C LEU A 441 38.49 12.40 1.79
N ASP A 442 38.08 12.61 0.54
CA ASP A 442 38.92 12.36 -0.65
C ASP A 442 40.10 13.32 -0.74
N GLU A 443 39.89 14.61 -0.46
CA GLU A 443 40.95 15.61 -0.44
C GLU A 443 41.97 15.38 0.69
N LYS A 444 41.53 14.86 1.83
CA LYS A 444 42.37 14.62 3.03
C LYS A 444 43.06 13.25 3.08
N GLN A 445 42.97 12.42 2.04
CA GLN A 445 43.46 11.02 1.98
C GLN A 445 44.96 10.76 2.29
N ALA A 446 45.75 11.75 2.71
CA ALA A 446 47.19 11.61 2.89
C ALA A 446 47.67 11.27 4.32
N ARG A 447 46.82 11.26 5.37
CA ARG A 447 47.29 11.05 6.76
C ARG A 447 46.36 10.14 7.58
N ALA A 448 46.94 9.13 8.24
CA ALA A 448 46.25 8.30 9.21
C ALA A 448 45.80 9.13 10.43
N LEU A 449 44.63 8.81 10.99
CA LEU A 449 44.09 9.45 12.18
C LEU A 449 44.70 8.86 13.46
N GLU A 450 44.67 9.61 14.56
CA GLU A 450 44.96 9.09 15.89
C GLU A 450 43.96 7.98 16.27
N ALA A 451 44.40 6.95 17.01
CA ALA A 451 43.59 5.77 17.32
C ALA A 451 42.24 6.07 18.00
N HIS A 452 42.22 6.96 19.00
CA HIS A 452 40.97 7.33 19.66
C HIS A 452 40.05 8.14 18.73
N SER A 453 40.58 9.11 17.99
CA SER A 453 39.83 9.90 17.00
C SER A 453 39.25 9.04 15.87
N TRP A 454 40.04 8.11 15.34
CA TRP A 454 39.61 7.17 14.30
C TRP A 454 38.45 6.30 14.76
N ARG A 455 38.53 5.73 15.98
CA ARG A 455 37.46 4.91 16.57
C ARG A 455 36.19 5.72 16.77
N SER A 456 36.30 6.92 17.34
CA SER A 456 35.15 7.81 17.51
C SER A 456 34.52 8.18 16.16
N CYS A 457 35.32 8.44 15.12
CA CYS A 457 34.82 8.68 13.76
C CYS A 457 34.05 7.48 13.23
N LEU A 458 34.57 6.25 13.38
CA LEU A 458 33.88 5.02 12.96
C LEU A 458 32.55 4.83 13.69
N THR A 459 32.52 5.05 15.01
CA THR A 459 31.29 4.96 15.79
C THR A 459 30.26 6.01 15.35
N CYS A 460 30.69 7.24 15.08
CA CYS A 460 29.81 8.29 14.53
C CYS A 460 29.25 7.90 13.14
N CYS A 461 30.11 7.40 12.25
CA CYS A 461 29.69 6.95 10.92
C CYS A 461 28.68 5.80 10.98
N LEU A 462 28.90 4.82 11.88
CA LEU A 462 27.96 3.72 12.09
C LEU A 462 26.61 4.21 12.64
N LYS A 463 26.62 5.05 13.69
CA LYS A 463 25.39 5.64 14.25
C LYS A 463 24.61 6.42 13.19
N LEU A 464 25.32 7.18 12.37
CA LEU A 464 24.76 7.94 11.26
C LEU A 464 24.13 7.01 10.21
N HIS A 465 24.88 6.01 9.74
CA HIS A 465 24.39 5.03 8.76
C HIS A 465 23.16 4.28 9.28
N LYS A 466 23.21 3.78 10.52
CA LYS A 466 22.10 3.11 11.20
C LYS A 466 20.84 3.95 11.25
N ARG A 467 20.96 5.24 11.60
CA ARG A 467 19.83 6.17 11.64
C ARG A 467 19.26 6.40 10.23
N ILE A 468 20.11 6.71 9.25
CA ILE A 468 19.68 6.92 7.87
C ILE A 468 18.92 5.68 7.36
N CYS A 469 19.49 4.48 7.52
CA CYS A 469 18.87 3.22 7.12
C CYS A 469 17.54 2.92 7.85
N LYS A 470 17.43 3.31 9.13
CA LYS A 470 16.20 3.09 9.92
C LYS A 470 15.05 4.01 9.49
N TYR A 471 15.33 5.29 9.22
CA TYR A 471 14.29 6.29 9.00
C TYR A 471 14.01 6.58 7.52
N MET A 472 14.97 6.36 6.62
CA MET A 472 14.80 6.61 5.19
C MET A 472 13.99 5.49 4.52
N LYS A 473 12.68 5.69 4.39
CA LYS A 473 11.77 4.73 3.76
C LYS A 473 11.56 4.97 2.25
N TRP A 474 11.97 6.14 1.75
CA TRP A 474 11.84 6.53 0.35
C TRP A 474 13.04 5.99 -0.43
N GLY A 475 12.84 4.90 -1.17
CA GLY A 475 13.94 4.23 -1.85
C GLY A 475 14.55 5.02 -3.01
N GLU A 476 13.84 5.99 -3.59
CA GLU A 476 14.38 6.91 -4.61
C GLU A 476 15.61 7.69 -4.12
N LEU A 477 15.75 7.84 -2.80
CA LEU A 477 16.86 8.54 -2.15
C LEU A 477 17.96 7.59 -1.69
N PHE A 478 18.10 6.42 -2.33
CA PHE A 478 19.13 5.42 -2.02
C PHE A 478 20.56 5.97 -2.02
N ALA A 479 20.82 7.07 -2.73
CA ALA A 479 22.10 7.77 -2.73
C ALA A 479 22.55 8.18 -1.31
N THR A 480 21.63 8.53 -0.41
CA THR A 480 21.96 8.94 0.96
C THR A 480 22.48 7.77 1.84
N PRO A 481 21.78 6.62 1.98
CA PRO A 481 22.31 5.49 2.73
C PRO A 481 23.57 4.91 2.07
N VAL A 482 23.68 4.93 0.74
CA VAL A 482 24.93 4.61 0.02
C VAL A 482 26.05 5.55 0.45
N ALA A 483 25.84 6.87 0.38
CA ALA A 483 26.85 7.87 0.75
C ALA A 483 27.30 7.68 2.21
N SER A 484 26.38 7.40 3.14
CA SER A 484 26.74 7.12 4.54
C SER A 484 27.58 5.85 4.72
N ALA A 485 27.30 4.78 3.97
CA ALA A 485 28.14 3.57 3.95
C ALA A 485 29.51 3.84 3.31
N MET A 486 29.56 4.67 2.27
CA MET A 486 30.81 5.11 1.65
C MET A 486 31.66 5.97 2.61
N VAL A 487 31.04 6.87 3.39
CA VAL A 487 31.73 7.65 4.42
C VAL A 487 32.36 6.71 5.45
N LEU A 488 31.59 5.72 5.93
CA LEU A 488 32.09 4.70 6.86
C LEU A 488 33.29 3.93 6.27
N SER A 489 33.18 3.48 5.01
CA SER A 489 34.27 2.79 4.31
C SER A 489 35.53 3.67 4.16
N LYS A 490 35.38 4.92 3.75
CA LYS A 490 36.52 5.84 3.59
C LYS A 490 37.19 6.17 4.92
N VAL A 491 36.42 6.41 5.98
CA VAL A 491 36.96 6.61 7.34
C VAL A 491 37.70 5.36 7.82
N ALA A 492 37.19 4.17 7.51
CA ALA A 492 37.88 2.91 7.83
C ALA A 492 39.26 2.80 7.17
N ARG A 493 39.48 3.39 5.98
CA ARG A 493 40.78 3.41 5.30
C ARG A 493 41.81 4.31 5.98
N LEU A 494 41.39 5.23 6.86
CA LEU A 494 42.27 6.14 7.62
C LEU A 494 42.83 5.50 8.91
N GLN A 495 42.87 4.17 8.97
CA GLN A 495 43.30 3.41 10.14
C GLN A 495 44.75 3.72 10.56
N PRO A 496 45.04 3.89 11.86
CA PRO A 496 46.40 4.10 12.35
C PRO A 496 47.29 2.86 12.18
N THR A 497 48.58 3.10 11.89
CA THR A 497 49.60 2.06 11.66
C THR A 497 50.00 1.29 12.93
N ALA A 498 49.67 1.79 14.11
CA ALA A 498 49.90 1.13 15.40
C ALA A 498 48.64 1.23 16.27
N VAL A 499 48.09 0.08 16.68
CA VAL A 499 46.97 -0.01 17.63
C VAL A 499 47.56 -0.18 19.04
N PRO A 500 47.33 0.75 19.99
CA PRO A 500 47.77 0.57 21.37
C PRO A 500 47.11 -0.65 22.01
N ARG A 501 47.89 -1.46 22.74
CA ARG A 501 47.44 -2.72 23.37
C ARG A 501 46.56 -2.54 24.62
N ASP A 502 46.38 -1.32 25.09
CA ASP A 502 45.67 -1.05 26.35
C ASP A 502 44.35 -0.32 26.12
N ALA A 503 43.26 -1.08 25.96
CA ALA A 503 41.91 -0.64 26.28
C ALA A 503 41.00 -1.86 26.50
N VAL A 504 40.57 -2.01 27.75
CA VAL A 504 39.61 -3.01 28.22
C VAL A 504 38.22 -2.64 27.71
N GLN A 505 37.52 -3.60 27.08
CA GLN A 505 36.16 -3.53 26.50
C GLN A 505 36.00 -2.62 25.27
N GLU A 506 36.33 -3.12 24.07
CA GLU A 506 36.07 -2.39 22.83
C GLU A 506 35.49 -3.31 21.75
N VAL A 507 34.46 -2.81 21.06
CA VAL A 507 33.79 -3.44 19.91
C VAL A 507 34.81 -3.59 18.77
N PRO A 508 35.10 -4.82 18.30
CA PRO A 508 35.97 -5.05 17.14
C PRO A 508 35.50 -4.24 15.92
N VAL A 509 36.42 -3.66 15.17
CA VAL A 509 36.14 -2.93 13.92
C VAL A 509 35.32 -3.78 12.94
N VAL A 510 35.50 -5.11 12.98
CA VAL A 510 34.70 -6.08 12.23
C VAL A 510 33.22 -6.06 12.62
N GLU A 511 32.90 -5.90 13.91
CA GLU A 511 31.50 -5.80 14.38
C GLU A 511 30.83 -4.53 13.87
N VAL A 512 31.58 -3.41 13.75
CA VAL A 512 31.08 -2.15 13.17
C VAL A 512 30.61 -2.37 11.74
N PHE A 513 31.39 -3.07 10.91
CA PHE A 513 31.01 -3.33 9.53
C PHE A 513 29.87 -4.35 9.42
N ILE A 514 29.85 -5.38 10.29
CA ILE A 514 28.73 -6.32 10.36
C ILE A 514 27.43 -5.61 10.73
N GLU A 515 27.46 -4.65 11.65
CA GLU A 515 26.29 -3.85 12.02
C GLU A 515 25.86 -2.96 10.86
N ALA A 516 26.79 -2.28 10.17
CA ALA A 516 26.46 -1.49 8.99
C ALA A 516 25.81 -2.33 7.88
N LEU A 517 26.33 -3.54 7.63
CA LEU A 517 25.72 -4.49 6.69
C LEU A 517 24.31 -4.87 7.13
N ARG A 518 24.11 -5.15 8.42
CA ARG A 518 22.78 -5.48 8.97
C ARG A 518 21.78 -4.33 8.79
N ASP A 519 22.22 -3.10 9.00
CA ASP A 519 21.39 -1.91 8.84
C ASP A 519 21.05 -1.64 7.37
N THR A 520 22.02 -1.84 6.45
CA THR A 520 21.77 -1.79 4.99
C THR A 520 20.74 -2.82 4.55
N ARG A 521 20.86 -4.08 5.00
CA ARG A 521 19.88 -5.14 4.70
C ARG A 521 18.50 -4.81 5.26
N THR A 522 18.46 -4.24 6.46
CA THR A 522 17.20 -3.80 7.09
C THR A 522 16.56 -2.66 6.31
N TRP A 523 17.35 -1.73 5.78
CA TRP A 523 16.87 -0.67 4.90
C TRP A 523 16.26 -1.23 3.61
N PHE A 524 16.94 -2.13 2.90
CA PHE A 524 16.38 -2.78 1.71
C PHE A 524 15.03 -3.44 2.01
N ARG A 525 14.94 -4.22 3.09
CA ARG A 525 13.67 -4.84 3.51
C ARG A 525 12.56 -3.83 3.80
N ASN A 526 12.89 -2.66 4.34
CA ASN A 526 11.91 -1.62 4.67
C ASN A 526 11.50 -0.77 3.46
N ALA A 527 12.41 -0.53 2.53
CA ALA A 527 12.21 0.26 1.31
C ALA A 527 11.49 -0.55 0.23
N LEU A 528 11.79 -1.85 0.13
CA LEU A 528 11.28 -2.75 -0.90
C LEU A 528 10.03 -3.53 -0.43
N LYS A 529 8.91 -2.82 -0.29
CA LYS A 529 7.65 -3.40 0.21
C LYS A 529 6.80 -4.12 -0.83
N GLU A 530 7.00 -3.78 -2.10
CA GLU A 530 6.32 -4.43 -3.23
C GLU A 530 7.18 -5.58 -3.77
N LYS A 531 6.52 -6.46 -4.53
CA LYS A 531 7.17 -7.46 -5.39
C LYS A 531 8.24 -6.82 -6.27
N LEU A 532 9.25 -7.58 -6.67
CA LEU A 532 10.35 -7.10 -7.52
C LEU A 532 9.82 -6.57 -8.85
N VAL A 533 8.80 -7.21 -9.41
CA VAL A 533 8.28 -6.86 -10.75
C VAL A 533 6.77 -6.60 -10.79
N LYS A 534 6.36 -5.82 -11.79
CA LYS A 534 4.97 -5.59 -12.21
C LYS A 534 4.73 -6.19 -13.59
N GLU A 535 3.62 -6.89 -13.71
CA GLU A 535 3.17 -7.50 -14.96
C GLU A 535 2.35 -6.49 -15.77
N HIS A 536 2.76 -6.26 -17.02
CA HIS A 536 1.96 -5.59 -18.03
C HIS A 536 1.57 -6.58 -19.13
N LEU A 537 0.49 -6.29 -19.87
CA LEU A 537 -0.11 -7.17 -20.89
C LEU A 537 0.88 -7.76 -21.92
N ALA A 538 2.08 -7.18 -22.10
CA ALA A 538 3.08 -7.64 -23.05
C ALA A 538 4.54 -7.69 -22.51
N HIS A 539 4.81 -7.30 -21.26
CA HIS A 539 6.18 -7.29 -20.72
C HIS A 539 6.22 -7.17 -19.18
N VAL A 540 7.37 -7.54 -18.59
CA VAL A 540 7.64 -7.45 -17.16
C VAL A 540 8.60 -6.27 -16.90
N MET A 541 8.28 -5.43 -15.91
CA MET A 541 9.10 -4.29 -15.48
C MET A 541 9.40 -4.35 -13.99
N PHE A 542 10.51 -3.74 -13.55
CA PHE A 542 10.77 -3.56 -12.13
C PHE A 542 9.72 -2.67 -11.48
N SER A 543 9.21 -3.07 -10.32
CA SER A 543 8.23 -2.29 -9.55
C SER A 543 8.77 -0.93 -9.13
N PHE A 544 10.06 -0.89 -8.81
CA PHE A 544 10.81 0.31 -8.45
C PHE A 544 11.91 0.55 -9.47
N TYR A 545 11.86 1.69 -10.18
CA TYR A 545 12.84 2.00 -11.22
C TYR A 545 14.27 2.14 -10.67
N TRP A 546 14.42 2.66 -9.44
CA TRP A 546 15.69 2.92 -8.75
C TRP A 546 16.33 1.66 -8.12
N GLU A 547 15.60 0.54 -8.00
CA GLU A 547 16.04 -0.61 -7.19
C GLU A 547 17.37 -1.21 -7.68
N LEU A 548 17.52 -1.43 -8.99
CA LEU A 548 18.77 -1.97 -9.56
C LEU A 548 19.96 -1.04 -9.32
N GLU A 549 19.77 0.27 -9.42
CA GLU A 549 20.81 1.27 -9.20
C GLU A 549 21.24 1.30 -7.73
N ALA A 550 20.29 1.11 -6.80
CA ALA A 550 20.59 0.96 -5.39
C ALA A 550 21.44 -0.29 -5.11
N TRP A 551 21.04 -1.46 -5.64
CA TRP A 551 21.83 -2.69 -5.50
C TRP A 551 23.26 -2.53 -6.04
N ASP A 552 23.40 -1.95 -7.23
CA ASP A 552 24.69 -1.69 -7.86
C ASP A 552 25.57 -0.74 -7.03
N ALA A 553 25.01 0.37 -6.55
CA ALA A 553 25.73 1.35 -5.76
C ALA A 553 26.25 0.76 -4.44
N PHE A 554 25.48 -0.10 -3.77
CA PHE A 554 25.93 -0.78 -2.55
C PHE A 554 26.94 -1.90 -2.82
N VAL A 555 26.75 -2.69 -3.89
CA VAL A 555 27.66 -3.80 -4.25
C VAL A 555 29.06 -3.29 -4.62
N LYS A 556 29.16 -2.09 -5.21
CA LYS A 556 30.43 -1.45 -5.57
C LYS A 556 31.23 -0.90 -4.38
N ILE A 557 30.67 -0.83 -3.18
CA ILE A 557 31.38 -0.33 -2.01
C ILE A 557 32.45 -1.35 -1.60
N SER A 558 33.71 -0.88 -1.51
CA SER A 558 34.83 -1.68 -1.03
C SER A 558 35.35 -1.16 0.30
N PHE A 559 35.57 -2.05 1.27
CA PHE A 559 36.11 -1.76 2.59
C PHE A 559 37.62 -2.05 2.62
N PRO A 560 38.37 -1.53 3.62
CA PRO A 560 39.81 -1.83 3.74
C PRO A 560 40.12 -3.33 3.91
N ASP A 561 39.21 -4.06 4.57
CA ASP A 561 39.30 -5.51 4.70
C ASP A 561 38.71 -6.19 3.45
N GLU A 562 39.56 -6.87 2.69
CA GLU A 562 39.16 -7.61 1.49
C GLU A 562 38.19 -8.76 1.82
N GLN A 563 38.38 -9.46 2.94
CA GLN A 563 37.48 -10.54 3.35
C GLN A 563 36.09 -10.01 3.66
N PHE A 564 36.03 -8.87 4.35
CA PHE A 564 34.76 -8.19 4.60
C PHE A 564 34.13 -7.65 3.32
N THR A 565 34.91 -7.10 2.37
CA THR A 565 34.39 -6.65 1.08
C THR A 565 33.74 -7.78 0.30
N VAL A 566 34.38 -8.96 0.26
CA VAL A 566 33.79 -10.17 -0.32
C VAL A 566 32.50 -10.53 0.41
N ARG A 567 32.51 -10.56 1.75
CA ARG A 567 31.32 -10.86 2.57
C ARG A 567 30.18 -9.86 2.34
N TRP A 568 30.47 -8.56 2.23
CA TRP A 568 29.51 -7.51 1.95
C TRP A 568 28.82 -7.77 0.62
N LYS A 569 29.62 -7.96 -0.45
CA LYS A 569 29.13 -8.22 -1.80
C LYS A 569 28.32 -9.51 -1.86
N THR A 570 28.82 -10.63 -1.35
CA THR A 570 28.11 -11.92 -1.40
C THR A 570 26.83 -11.93 -0.56
N THR A 571 26.80 -11.25 0.59
CA THR A 571 25.58 -11.16 1.41
C THR A 571 24.48 -10.36 0.72
N LEU A 572 24.83 -9.22 0.10
CA LEU A 572 23.87 -8.39 -0.64
C LEU A 572 23.37 -9.10 -1.89
N LEU A 573 24.27 -9.76 -2.66
CA LEU A 573 23.87 -10.56 -3.82
C LEU A 573 22.98 -11.73 -3.42
N GLY A 574 23.23 -12.40 -2.30
CA GLY A 574 22.36 -13.46 -1.81
C GLY A 574 21.01 -12.97 -1.27
N ASP A 575 20.90 -11.70 -0.84
CA ASP A 575 19.61 -11.08 -0.53
C ASP A 575 18.84 -10.71 -1.82
N LEU A 576 19.55 -10.21 -2.85
CA LEU A 576 18.97 -9.95 -4.18
C LEU A 576 18.49 -11.25 -4.84
N GLU A 577 19.28 -12.31 -4.78
CA GLU A 577 18.95 -13.65 -5.30
C GLU A 577 17.63 -14.15 -4.68
N ARG A 578 17.52 -14.10 -3.35
CA ARG A 578 16.28 -14.45 -2.64
C ARG A 578 15.09 -13.60 -3.09
N ARG A 579 15.31 -12.29 -3.28
CA ARG A 579 14.26 -11.39 -3.77
C ARG A 579 13.83 -11.69 -5.20
N ILE A 580 14.73 -12.15 -6.06
CA ILE A 580 14.37 -12.63 -7.41
C ILE A 580 13.59 -13.95 -7.31
N GLN A 581 14.03 -14.88 -6.45
CA GLN A 581 13.39 -16.18 -6.26
C GLN A 581 11.98 -16.10 -5.63
N GLU A 582 11.65 -15.00 -4.96
CA GLU A 582 10.27 -14.71 -4.49
C GLU A 582 9.28 -14.46 -5.64
N GLU A 583 9.77 -14.14 -6.85
CA GLU A 583 8.92 -14.01 -8.03
C GLU A 583 8.55 -15.38 -8.64
N PRO A 584 7.38 -15.50 -9.30
CA PRO A 584 7.03 -16.69 -10.06
C PRO A 584 8.13 -17.08 -11.06
N PRO A 585 8.41 -18.38 -11.30
CA PRO A 585 9.49 -18.83 -12.19
C PRO A 585 9.49 -18.18 -13.58
N VAL A 586 8.30 -17.97 -14.14
CA VAL A 586 8.12 -17.27 -15.42
C VAL A 586 8.63 -15.82 -15.34
N ASN A 587 8.31 -15.11 -14.28
CA ASN A 587 8.69 -13.70 -14.11
C ASN A 587 10.20 -13.55 -13.89
N GLN A 588 10.87 -14.51 -13.25
CA GLN A 588 12.32 -14.54 -13.12
C GLN A 588 13.02 -14.60 -14.49
N ILE A 589 12.48 -15.39 -15.42
CA ILE A 589 12.99 -15.47 -16.80
C ILE A 589 12.68 -14.19 -17.56
N LEU A 590 11.43 -13.70 -17.48
CA LEU A 590 10.99 -12.55 -18.26
C LEU A 590 11.67 -11.26 -17.81
N VAL A 591 11.90 -11.04 -16.51
CA VAL A 591 12.60 -9.85 -16.04
C VAL A 591 14.03 -9.79 -16.58
N TYR A 592 14.73 -10.92 -16.60
CA TYR A 592 16.08 -11.00 -17.17
C TYR A 592 16.07 -10.71 -18.67
N CYS A 593 15.16 -11.34 -19.42
CA CYS A 593 15.12 -11.22 -20.88
C CYS A 593 14.61 -9.85 -21.37
N CYS A 594 13.61 -9.27 -20.68
CA CYS A 594 12.96 -8.01 -21.09
C CYS A 594 13.74 -6.77 -20.64
N GLN A 595 14.43 -6.82 -19.50
CA GLN A 595 15.14 -5.67 -18.93
C GLN A 595 16.66 -5.71 -19.15
N TYR A 596 17.14 -6.56 -20.06
CA TYR A 596 18.56 -6.83 -20.28
C TYR A 596 19.45 -5.60 -20.50
N TYR A 597 18.94 -4.61 -21.24
CA TYR A 597 19.67 -3.37 -21.53
C TYR A 597 20.08 -2.62 -20.25
N ARG A 598 19.35 -2.80 -19.14
CA ARG A 598 19.68 -2.20 -17.85
C ARG A 598 20.89 -2.87 -17.19
N PHE A 599 21.09 -4.18 -17.37
CA PHE A 599 22.20 -4.91 -16.75
C PHE A 599 23.57 -4.53 -17.35
N GLN A 600 23.62 -4.06 -18.59
CA GLN A 600 24.87 -3.69 -19.26
C GLN A 600 25.65 -2.56 -18.55
N GLN A 601 24.96 -1.77 -17.73
CA GLN A 601 25.54 -0.62 -17.02
C GLN A 601 25.86 -0.92 -15.54
N LEU A 602 25.52 -2.12 -15.06
CA LEU A 602 25.65 -2.53 -13.66
C LEU A 602 26.88 -3.43 -13.44
N ASP A 603 27.22 -3.68 -12.17
CA ASP A 603 28.20 -4.69 -11.79
C ASP A 603 27.84 -6.08 -12.36
N SER A 604 28.80 -6.76 -12.97
CA SER A 604 28.60 -8.05 -13.64
C SER A 604 28.08 -9.14 -12.71
N SER A 605 28.30 -9.03 -11.39
CA SER A 605 27.74 -9.97 -10.42
C SER A 605 26.23 -9.86 -10.26
N ILE A 606 25.64 -8.67 -10.52
CA ILE A 606 24.18 -8.49 -10.53
C ILE A 606 23.58 -9.16 -11.76
N ASP A 607 24.17 -8.94 -12.94
CA ASP A 607 23.77 -9.62 -14.19
C ASP A 607 23.83 -11.15 -14.03
N GLN A 608 24.94 -11.66 -13.47
CA GLN A 608 25.10 -13.09 -13.20
C GLN A 608 24.05 -13.62 -12.21
N CYS A 609 23.67 -12.84 -11.20
CA CYS A 609 22.64 -13.23 -10.23
C CYS A 609 21.28 -13.43 -10.92
N PHE A 610 20.84 -12.47 -11.75
CA PHE A 610 19.61 -12.63 -12.54
C PHE A 610 19.69 -13.77 -13.55
N CYS A 611 20.85 -13.93 -14.22
CA CYS A 611 21.08 -15.03 -15.16
C CYS A 611 20.95 -16.40 -14.48
N ASN A 612 21.54 -16.56 -13.28
CA ASN A 612 21.47 -17.81 -12.52
C ASN A 612 20.04 -18.12 -12.10
N CYS A 613 19.33 -17.16 -11.48
CA CYS A 613 17.93 -17.35 -11.10
C CYS A 613 17.04 -17.69 -12.30
N ALA A 614 17.21 -16.98 -13.43
CA ALA A 614 16.46 -17.27 -14.64
C ALA A 614 16.74 -18.69 -15.18
N THR A 615 17.98 -19.15 -15.10
CA THR A 615 18.38 -20.50 -15.54
C THR A 615 17.80 -21.58 -14.64
N GLU A 616 17.86 -21.39 -13.32
CA GLU A 616 17.29 -22.31 -12.33
C GLU A 616 15.76 -22.39 -12.42
N ALA A 617 15.11 -21.26 -12.74
CA ALA A 617 13.67 -21.17 -12.89
C ALA A 617 13.11 -21.89 -14.12
N VAL A 618 13.92 -22.17 -15.16
CA VAL A 618 13.44 -22.75 -16.44
C VAL A 618 12.63 -24.02 -16.22
N THR A 619 13.13 -24.96 -15.42
CA THR A 619 12.45 -26.25 -15.22
C THR A 619 11.06 -26.07 -14.60
N ALA A 620 10.94 -25.22 -13.58
CA ALA A 620 9.66 -24.93 -12.95
C ALA A 620 8.74 -24.06 -13.85
N ALA A 621 9.32 -23.18 -14.67
CA ALA A 621 8.58 -22.38 -15.63
C ALA A 621 7.96 -23.26 -16.72
N CYS A 622 8.71 -24.21 -17.28
CA CYS A 622 8.22 -25.15 -18.29
C CYS A 622 7.08 -26.05 -17.77
N GLN A 623 7.04 -26.34 -16.46
CA GLN A 623 5.94 -27.09 -15.84
C GLN A 623 4.66 -26.25 -15.61
N SER A 624 4.81 -24.92 -15.47
CA SER A 624 3.69 -24.02 -15.13
C SER A 624 3.11 -23.29 -16.34
N GLN A 625 3.91 -23.04 -17.38
CA GLN A 625 3.48 -22.41 -18.63
C GLN A 625 4.15 -23.03 -19.85
N SER A 626 3.36 -23.19 -20.91
CA SER A 626 3.78 -23.84 -22.16
C SER A 626 4.12 -22.86 -23.30
N ASN A 627 3.98 -21.55 -23.10
CA ASN A 627 4.22 -20.49 -24.10
C ASN A 627 5.29 -19.46 -23.69
N LEU A 628 6.39 -19.92 -23.09
CA LEU A 628 7.49 -19.08 -22.61
C LEU A 628 8.24 -18.38 -23.76
N LEU A 629 8.53 -19.09 -24.85
CA LEU A 629 9.27 -18.55 -26.00
C LEU A 629 8.48 -17.47 -26.74
N GLU A 630 7.14 -17.55 -26.76
CA GLU A 630 6.29 -16.49 -27.29
C GLU A 630 6.43 -15.16 -26.53
N LYS A 631 6.58 -15.22 -25.21
CA LYS A 631 6.69 -14.05 -24.33
C LYS A 631 8.07 -13.39 -24.38
N ILE A 632 9.11 -14.12 -24.80
CA ILE A 632 10.43 -13.54 -25.03
C ILE A 632 10.43 -12.78 -26.37
N SER A 633 10.88 -11.53 -26.35
CA SER A 633 10.99 -10.69 -27.55
C SER A 633 11.87 -11.35 -28.61
N SER A 634 11.39 -11.39 -29.86
CA SER A 634 12.07 -12.01 -31.01
C SER A 634 13.43 -11.37 -31.32
N TYR A 635 13.63 -10.09 -30.97
CA TYR A 635 14.86 -9.34 -31.23
C TYR A 635 16.03 -9.72 -30.33
N ASN A 636 15.79 -10.43 -29.21
CA ASN A 636 16.82 -10.75 -28.21
C ASN A 636 17.11 -12.24 -28.06
N LEU A 637 16.46 -13.12 -28.84
CA LEU A 637 16.59 -14.57 -28.67
C LEU A 637 18.03 -15.06 -28.88
N ASP A 638 18.80 -14.44 -29.79
CA ASP A 638 20.18 -14.83 -30.08
C ASP A 638 21.17 -14.54 -28.94
N ARG A 639 20.81 -13.63 -28.03
CA ARG A 639 21.57 -13.31 -26.81
C ARG A 639 21.28 -14.28 -25.69
N PHE A 640 20.05 -14.77 -25.61
CA PHE A 640 19.59 -15.74 -24.60
C PHE A 640 19.62 -17.17 -25.12
N SER A 641 20.51 -17.49 -26.08
CA SER A 641 20.51 -18.80 -26.75
C SER A 641 20.65 -19.98 -25.79
N GLN A 642 21.40 -19.82 -24.70
CA GLN A 642 21.54 -20.83 -23.64
C GLN A 642 20.23 -21.07 -22.90
N LEU A 643 19.53 -19.98 -22.54
CA LEU A 643 18.24 -20.07 -21.84
C LEU A 643 17.14 -20.60 -22.77
N VAL A 644 17.14 -20.19 -24.04
CA VAL A 644 16.25 -20.76 -25.08
C VAL A 644 16.52 -22.24 -25.29
N SER A 645 17.80 -22.66 -25.34
CA SER A 645 18.16 -24.07 -25.44
C SER A 645 17.64 -24.88 -24.26
N MET A 646 17.77 -24.34 -23.04
CA MET A 646 17.25 -24.98 -21.83
C MET A 646 15.72 -25.10 -21.88
N ILE A 647 15.00 -24.06 -22.32
CA ILE A 647 13.54 -24.11 -22.48
C ILE A 647 13.14 -25.21 -23.46
N ILE A 648 13.79 -25.29 -24.64
CA ILE A 648 13.49 -26.32 -25.65
C ILE A 648 13.68 -27.73 -25.07
N VAL A 649 14.81 -27.97 -24.39
CA VAL A 649 15.14 -29.30 -23.84
C VAL A 649 14.22 -29.67 -22.67
N LYS A 650 13.93 -28.73 -21.76
CA LYS A 650 13.10 -28.99 -20.57
C LYS A 650 11.60 -29.05 -20.86
N SER A 651 11.15 -28.42 -21.95
CA SER A 651 9.77 -28.56 -22.42
C SER A 651 9.52 -29.86 -23.19
N TRP A 652 10.57 -30.56 -23.63
CA TRP A 652 10.44 -31.82 -24.38
C TRP A 652 9.95 -32.98 -23.49
N PRO A 653 9.15 -33.93 -24.02
CA PRO A 653 8.72 -35.12 -23.27
C PRO A 653 9.93 -35.90 -22.75
N ALA A 654 9.87 -36.32 -21.48
CA ALA A 654 10.93 -37.12 -20.89
C ALA A 654 10.91 -38.54 -21.49
N ARG A 655 12.04 -38.99 -22.03
CA ARG A 655 12.19 -40.37 -22.50
C ARG A 655 12.01 -41.33 -21.33
N SER A 656 10.91 -42.08 -21.31
CA SER A 656 10.77 -43.22 -20.40
C SER A 656 11.59 -44.39 -20.97
N GLU A 657 12.43 -45.02 -20.16
CA GLU A 657 13.20 -46.22 -20.58
C GLU A 657 12.29 -47.43 -20.92
N GLU A 658 10.98 -47.32 -20.69
CA GLU A 658 10.00 -48.41 -20.82
C GLU A 658 9.06 -48.29 -22.05
N SER A 659 8.99 -47.14 -22.75
CA SER A 659 8.08 -46.97 -23.90
C SER A 659 8.74 -47.34 -25.23
N LYS A 660 8.16 -48.33 -25.92
CA LYS A 660 8.60 -48.80 -27.26
C LYS A 660 8.15 -47.89 -28.42
N ASP A 661 7.30 -46.88 -28.17
CA ASP A 661 6.80 -45.94 -29.19
C ASP A 661 6.95 -44.47 -28.71
N ASP A 662 8.16 -43.91 -28.82
CA ASP A 662 8.47 -42.48 -28.60
C ASP A 662 7.70 -41.58 -29.62
N PHE A 663 7.31 -42.14 -30.78
CA PHE A 663 6.71 -41.40 -31.88
C PHE A 663 5.35 -40.77 -31.53
N ASP A 664 4.47 -41.50 -30.85
CA ASP A 664 3.12 -41.04 -30.51
C ASP A 664 3.19 -39.84 -29.54
N GLU A 665 4.02 -39.93 -28.50
CA GLU A 665 4.21 -38.85 -27.52
C GLU A 665 4.87 -37.62 -28.15
N ILE A 666 5.84 -37.81 -29.05
CA ILE A 666 6.47 -36.72 -29.78
C ILE A 666 5.47 -36.04 -30.72
N LEU A 667 4.68 -36.81 -31.48
CA LEU A 667 3.66 -36.24 -32.36
C LEU A 667 2.64 -35.42 -31.57
N HIS A 668 2.14 -35.98 -30.45
CA HIS A 668 1.24 -35.28 -29.55
C HIS A 668 1.84 -33.96 -29.06
N HIS A 669 3.10 -33.99 -28.61
CA HIS A 669 3.79 -32.80 -28.13
C HIS A 669 3.98 -31.75 -29.23
N VAL A 670 4.37 -32.15 -30.44
CA VAL A 670 4.51 -31.25 -31.60
C VAL A 670 3.18 -30.59 -31.97
N LEU A 671 2.06 -31.28 -31.81
CA LEU A 671 0.72 -30.77 -32.13
C LEU A 671 0.09 -29.93 -31.00
N THR A 672 0.54 -30.08 -29.76
CA THR A 672 -0.09 -29.43 -28.59
C THR A 672 0.77 -28.32 -27.96
N TRP A 673 2.10 -28.38 -28.08
CA TRP A 673 2.98 -27.40 -27.46
C TRP A 673 2.90 -26.03 -28.18
N PRO A 674 2.45 -24.93 -27.53
CA PRO A 674 2.24 -23.65 -28.21
C PRO A 674 3.53 -23.05 -28.81
N ASP A 675 4.64 -23.12 -28.07
CA ASP A 675 5.94 -22.57 -28.48
C ASP A 675 6.59 -23.35 -29.63
N ILE A 676 6.06 -24.51 -30.02
CA ILE A 676 6.61 -25.32 -31.11
C ILE A 676 6.73 -24.51 -32.41
N LYS A 677 5.79 -23.60 -32.68
CA LYS A 677 5.84 -22.71 -33.87
C LYS A 677 7.10 -21.85 -33.87
N ARG A 678 7.48 -21.32 -32.70
CA ARG A 678 8.72 -20.55 -32.54
C ARG A 678 9.94 -21.43 -32.78
N VAL A 679 9.94 -22.66 -32.26
CA VAL A 679 11.01 -23.63 -32.50
C VAL A 679 11.19 -23.92 -33.99
N PHE A 680 10.11 -24.24 -34.72
CA PHE A 680 10.17 -24.43 -36.18
C PHE A 680 10.53 -23.14 -36.95
N SER A 681 10.23 -21.96 -36.41
CA SER A 681 10.66 -20.70 -37.05
C SER A 681 12.18 -20.48 -36.97
N PHE A 682 12.87 -21.10 -36.02
CA PHE A 682 14.33 -20.96 -35.87
C PHE A 682 15.09 -21.63 -37.01
N SER A 683 14.58 -22.74 -37.55
CA SER A 683 15.21 -23.43 -38.69
C SER A 683 15.04 -22.69 -40.02
N GLY A 684 13.99 -21.86 -40.15
CA GLY A 684 13.72 -21.07 -41.37
C GLY A 684 14.27 -19.64 -41.36
N THR A 685 14.02 -18.88 -40.29
CA THR A 685 14.17 -17.40 -40.28
C THR A 685 15.37 -16.86 -39.49
N ASN A 686 15.99 -17.67 -38.63
CA ASN A 686 16.93 -17.16 -37.61
C ASN A 686 18.23 -17.99 -37.52
N THR A 687 18.94 -18.12 -38.65
CA THR A 687 20.18 -18.93 -38.77
C THR A 687 21.26 -18.60 -37.74
N LYS A 688 21.38 -17.31 -37.35
CA LYS A 688 22.31 -16.87 -36.29
C LYS A 688 21.98 -17.41 -34.90
N LEU A 689 20.71 -17.59 -34.58
CA LEU A 689 20.28 -18.20 -33.32
C LEU A 689 20.57 -19.70 -33.33
N LEU A 690 20.23 -20.36 -34.45
CA LEU A 690 20.41 -21.80 -34.62
C LEU A 690 21.86 -22.24 -34.35
N GLU A 691 22.85 -21.49 -34.82
CA GLU A 691 24.27 -21.77 -34.58
C GLU A 691 24.64 -21.77 -33.08
N LYS A 692 24.05 -20.86 -32.31
CA LYS A 692 24.33 -20.64 -30.87
C LYS A 692 23.53 -21.53 -29.92
N LEU A 693 22.60 -22.35 -30.40
CA LEU A 693 21.87 -23.32 -29.59
C LEU A 693 22.76 -24.50 -29.20
N THR A 694 22.46 -25.15 -28.06
CA THR A 694 23.16 -26.36 -27.64
C THR A 694 22.87 -27.54 -28.57
N ASP A 695 23.79 -28.50 -28.65
CA ASP A 695 23.62 -29.68 -29.50
C ASP A 695 22.42 -30.53 -29.07
N GLU A 696 22.11 -30.57 -27.77
CA GLU A 696 20.94 -31.26 -27.23
C GLU A 696 19.63 -30.62 -27.72
N ALA A 697 19.51 -29.30 -27.68
CA ALA A 697 18.36 -28.58 -28.21
C ALA A 697 18.21 -28.78 -29.72
N LYS A 698 19.34 -28.76 -30.47
CA LYS A 698 19.33 -29.06 -31.91
C LYS A 698 18.86 -30.49 -32.19
N ASN A 699 19.22 -31.47 -31.37
CA ASN A 699 18.82 -32.86 -31.55
C ASN A 699 17.33 -33.07 -31.28
N VAL A 700 16.75 -32.33 -30.34
CA VAL A 700 15.29 -32.24 -30.14
C VAL A 700 14.60 -31.68 -31.39
N MET A 701 15.19 -30.66 -32.02
CA MET A 701 14.58 -29.93 -33.14
C MET A 701 14.41 -30.67 -34.47
N VAL A 702 15.41 -31.17 -35.21
CA VAL A 702 15.96 -32.50 -34.94
C VAL A 702 14.86 -33.55 -35.09
N THR A 703 14.61 -34.22 -33.98
CA THR A 703 13.59 -35.25 -33.83
C THR A 703 12.19 -34.74 -34.19
N ALA A 704 11.79 -33.55 -33.73
CA ALA A 704 10.49 -32.94 -34.03
C ALA A 704 10.27 -32.77 -35.54
N ASP A 705 11.34 -32.35 -36.25
CA ASP A 705 11.38 -32.15 -37.69
C ASP A 705 11.12 -33.45 -38.45
N SER A 706 11.80 -34.53 -38.03
CA SER A 706 11.69 -35.85 -38.64
C SER A 706 10.30 -36.48 -38.46
N VAL A 707 9.72 -36.37 -37.26
CA VAL A 707 8.35 -36.85 -36.98
C VAL A 707 7.33 -36.08 -37.81
N PHE A 708 7.42 -34.75 -37.83
CA PHE A 708 6.51 -33.92 -38.62
C PHE A 708 6.58 -34.21 -40.13
N MET A 709 7.79 -34.40 -40.67
CA MET A 709 7.97 -34.76 -42.08
C MET A 709 7.40 -36.14 -42.40
N SER A 710 7.68 -37.14 -41.57
CA SER A 710 7.13 -38.49 -41.74
C SER A 710 5.60 -38.48 -41.78
N VAL A 711 4.97 -37.74 -40.85
CA VAL A 711 3.51 -37.60 -40.81
C VAL A 711 2.98 -36.89 -42.05
N THR A 712 3.64 -35.84 -42.50
CA THR A 712 3.25 -35.10 -43.71
C THR A 712 3.28 -36.01 -44.96
N ASP A 713 4.35 -36.78 -45.11
CA ASP A 713 4.53 -37.73 -46.23
C ASP A 713 3.48 -38.87 -46.16
N ASP A 714 3.19 -39.36 -44.96
CA ASP A 714 2.16 -40.39 -44.71
C ASP A 714 0.73 -39.88 -45.01
N ILE A 715 0.43 -38.61 -44.75
CA ILE A 715 -0.86 -37.99 -45.15
C ILE A 715 -0.95 -37.91 -46.67
N GLN A 716 0.13 -37.44 -47.31
CA GLN A 716 0.15 -37.24 -48.76
C GLN A 716 -0.04 -38.57 -49.51
N SER A 717 0.66 -39.62 -49.07
CA SER A 717 0.55 -40.98 -49.64
C SER A 717 -0.67 -41.77 -49.15
N GLY A 718 -1.34 -41.33 -48.08
CA GLY A 718 -2.46 -42.05 -47.47
C GLY A 718 -2.04 -43.25 -46.61
N SER A 719 -0.75 -43.43 -46.32
CA SER A 719 -0.25 -44.50 -45.46
C SER A 719 -0.27 -44.16 -43.97
N ILE A 720 -0.77 -43.00 -43.58
CA ILE A 720 -0.90 -42.58 -42.17
C ILE A 720 -1.77 -43.55 -41.36
N LEU A 721 -1.39 -43.79 -40.10
CA LEU A 721 -2.23 -44.52 -39.16
C LEU A 721 -3.48 -43.71 -38.82
N VAL A 722 -4.63 -44.37 -38.73
CA VAL A 722 -5.90 -43.68 -38.42
C VAL A 722 -5.82 -42.91 -37.10
N LYS A 723 -5.11 -43.44 -36.07
CA LYS A 723 -4.91 -42.72 -34.80
C LYS A 723 -4.18 -41.38 -34.97
N HIS A 724 -3.10 -41.35 -35.76
CA HIS A 724 -2.30 -40.15 -35.98
C HIS A 724 -3.06 -39.11 -36.79
N LEU A 725 -3.83 -39.58 -37.79
CA LEU A 725 -4.66 -38.70 -38.60
C LEU A 725 -5.81 -38.09 -37.77
N GLU A 726 -6.45 -38.88 -36.91
CA GLU A 726 -7.48 -38.40 -35.98
C GLU A 726 -6.92 -37.37 -34.98
N GLU A 727 -5.68 -37.54 -34.52
CA GLU A 727 -5.00 -36.58 -33.65
C GLU A 727 -4.69 -35.26 -34.37
N ILE A 728 -4.30 -35.33 -35.64
CA ILE A 728 -4.10 -34.13 -36.48
C ILE A 728 -5.40 -33.36 -36.66
N PHE A 729 -6.53 -34.03 -36.85
CA PHE A 729 -7.83 -33.35 -36.93
C PHE A 729 -8.21 -32.63 -35.64
N GLN A 730 -7.78 -33.13 -34.48
CA GLN A 730 -7.99 -32.43 -33.20
C GLN A 730 -7.14 -31.15 -33.11
N HIS A 731 -6.00 -31.10 -33.81
CA HIS A 731 -5.03 -30.00 -33.77
C HIS A 731 -4.75 -29.40 -35.16
N GLU A 732 -5.77 -29.34 -36.03
CA GLU A 732 -5.62 -29.03 -37.46
C GLU A 732 -4.92 -27.69 -37.71
N GLU A 733 -5.36 -26.61 -37.05
CA GLU A 733 -4.77 -25.28 -37.24
C GLU A 733 -3.31 -25.20 -36.75
N GLN A 734 -2.93 -25.98 -35.73
CA GLN A 734 -1.53 -26.07 -35.29
C GLN A 734 -0.67 -26.76 -36.36
N PHE A 735 -1.12 -27.90 -36.86
CA PHE A 735 -0.44 -28.65 -37.93
C PHE A 735 -0.25 -27.80 -39.18
N ILE A 736 -1.30 -27.11 -39.63
CA ILE A 736 -1.25 -26.18 -40.76
C ILE A 736 -0.26 -25.05 -40.50
N SER A 737 -0.26 -24.46 -39.30
CA SER A 737 0.68 -23.38 -38.96
C SER A 737 2.14 -23.85 -39.05
N ILE A 738 2.45 -25.06 -38.56
CA ILE A 738 3.82 -25.62 -38.61
C ILE A 738 4.23 -25.88 -40.07
N TYR A 739 3.31 -26.43 -40.88
CA TYR A 739 3.54 -26.65 -42.31
C TYR A 739 3.80 -25.34 -43.07
N GLU A 740 3.06 -24.26 -42.75
CA GLU A 740 3.28 -22.93 -43.32
C GLU A 740 4.65 -22.35 -42.92
N ILE A 741 5.04 -22.52 -41.66
CA ILE A 741 6.34 -22.04 -41.13
C ILE A 741 7.50 -22.73 -41.86
N LYS A 742 7.41 -24.05 -42.06
CA LYS A 742 8.43 -24.79 -42.81
C LYS A 742 8.55 -24.37 -44.26
N ASN A 743 7.43 -24.06 -44.90
CA ASN A 743 7.39 -23.68 -46.31
C ASN A 743 7.53 -22.15 -46.51
N GLN A 744 8.08 -21.43 -45.53
CA GLN A 744 8.19 -19.96 -45.52
C GLN A 744 9.01 -19.35 -46.67
N GLN A 745 9.87 -20.13 -47.34
CA GLN A 745 10.71 -19.66 -48.46
C GLN A 745 9.93 -19.38 -49.75
N LEU A 746 8.61 -19.66 -49.77
CA LEU A 746 7.74 -19.40 -50.92
C LEU A 746 7.11 -18.00 -50.87
N LEU A 747 6.88 -17.40 -52.06
CA LEU A 747 6.20 -16.11 -52.24
C LEU A 747 4.81 -16.09 -51.57
N PRO A 748 4.29 -14.90 -51.16
CA PRO A 748 3.00 -14.78 -50.44
C PRO A 748 1.83 -15.49 -51.14
N GLU A 749 1.74 -15.39 -52.47
CA GLU A 749 0.72 -16.04 -53.30
C GLU A 749 0.83 -17.58 -53.26
N GLY A 750 2.04 -18.12 -53.11
CA GLY A 750 2.29 -19.55 -52.98
C GLY A 750 1.90 -20.12 -51.61
N LYS A 751 1.89 -19.30 -50.55
CA LYS A 751 1.49 -19.72 -49.19
C LYS A 751 0.00 -20.00 -49.08
N GLU A 752 -0.82 -19.14 -49.68
CA GLU A 752 -2.28 -19.29 -49.65
C GLU A 752 -2.74 -20.49 -50.49
N LEU A 753 -2.07 -20.74 -51.63
CA LEU A 753 -2.26 -21.93 -52.45
C LEU A 753 -1.86 -23.21 -51.70
N LEU A 754 -0.72 -23.23 -51.00
CA LEU A 754 -0.31 -24.37 -50.18
C LEU A 754 -1.27 -24.65 -49.02
N ARG A 755 -1.70 -23.60 -48.30
CA ARG A 755 -2.67 -23.74 -47.22
C ARG A 755 -3.98 -24.33 -47.73
N ARG A 756 -4.48 -23.82 -48.85
CA ARG A 756 -5.69 -24.34 -49.50
C ARG A 756 -5.51 -25.80 -49.92
N GLY A 757 -4.41 -26.13 -50.58
CA GLY A 757 -4.12 -27.51 -51.00
C GLY A 757 -4.01 -28.49 -49.83
N LEU A 758 -3.39 -28.07 -48.72
CA LEU A 758 -3.31 -28.90 -47.50
C LEU A 758 -4.70 -29.06 -46.85
N LYS A 759 -5.50 -28.00 -46.75
CA LYS A 759 -6.87 -28.09 -46.22
C LYS A 759 -7.74 -29.00 -47.08
N GLU A 760 -7.65 -28.91 -48.40
CA GLU A 760 -8.35 -29.81 -49.32
C GLU A 760 -7.89 -31.27 -49.13
N LEU A 761 -6.59 -31.51 -48.95
CA LEU A 761 -6.05 -32.85 -48.67
C LEU A 761 -6.56 -33.39 -47.34
N LEU A 762 -6.51 -32.61 -46.26
CA LEU A 762 -7.01 -33.00 -44.95
C LEU A 762 -8.52 -33.24 -44.99
N GLN A 763 -9.28 -32.43 -45.72
CA GLN A 763 -10.71 -32.65 -45.92
C GLN A 763 -10.99 -33.99 -46.62
N ARG A 764 -10.25 -34.32 -47.69
CA ARG A 764 -10.38 -35.64 -48.36
C ARG A 764 -10.08 -36.78 -47.39
N ARG A 765 -9.01 -36.66 -46.61
CA ARG A 765 -8.63 -37.66 -45.59
C ARG A 765 -9.70 -37.79 -44.49
N GLN A 766 -10.34 -36.68 -44.12
CA GLN A 766 -11.45 -36.67 -43.17
C GLN A 766 -12.67 -37.40 -43.74
N GLU A 767 -13.02 -37.16 -45.01
CA GLU A 767 -14.11 -37.86 -45.71
C GLU A 767 -13.87 -39.37 -45.78
N GLU A 768 -12.64 -39.78 -46.14
CA GLU A 768 -12.17 -41.16 -46.18
C GLU A 768 -12.30 -41.87 -44.82
N VAL A 769 -11.78 -41.28 -43.73
CA VAL A 769 -11.91 -41.84 -42.36
C VAL A 769 -13.37 -41.87 -41.91
N THR A 770 -14.14 -40.81 -42.19
CA THR A 770 -15.55 -40.72 -41.80
C THR A 770 -16.38 -41.82 -42.46
N LEU A 771 -16.11 -42.13 -43.73
CA LEU A 771 -16.74 -43.22 -44.44
C LEU A 771 -16.47 -44.57 -43.77
N VAL A 772 -15.20 -44.89 -43.50
CA VAL A 772 -14.82 -46.15 -42.83
C VAL A 772 -15.47 -46.26 -41.45
N ARG A 773 -15.50 -45.17 -40.66
CA ARG A 773 -16.14 -45.13 -39.34
C ARG A 773 -17.66 -45.30 -39.43
N LYS A 774 -18.33 -44.64 -40.38
CA LYS A 774 -19.77 -44.77 -40.63
C LYS A 774 -20.12 -46.21 -41.01
N GLU A 775 -19.33 -46.80 -41.89
CA GLU A 775 -19.54 -48.17 -42.35
C GLU A 775 -19.28 -49.19 -41.24
N LYS A 776 -18.22 -49.03 -40.43
CA LYS A 776 -17.98 -49.87 -39.24
C LYS A 776 -19.19 -49.88 -38.30
N LYS A 777 -19.81 -48.72 -38.05
CA LYS A 777 -21.02 -48.60 -37.21
C LYS A 777 -22.23 -49.32 -37.82
N ALA A 778 -22.45 -49.16 -39.13
CA ALA A 778 -23.54 -49.83 -39.84
C ALA A 778 -23.37 -51.36 -39.82
N ILE A 779 -22.16 -51.85 -40.07
CA ILE A 779 -21.82 -53.27 -40.01
C ILE A 779 -21.98 -53.82 -38.60
N GLY A 780 -21.52 -53.10 -37.57
CA GLY A 780 -21.73 -53.50 -36.19
C GLY A 780 -23.22 -53.66 -35.83
N THR A 781 -24.08 -52.84 -36.44
CA THR A 781 -25.54 -52.96 -36.27
C THR A 781 -26.10 -54.15 -37.02
N PHE A 782 -25.69 -54.36 -38.28
CA PHE A 782 -26.06 -55.55 -39.05
C PHE A 782 -25.68 -56.85 -38.31
N LEU A 783 -24.44 -56.95 -37.82
CA LEU A 783 -23.98 -58.08 -37.00
C LEU A 783 -24.84 -58.26 -35.74
N SER A 784 -25.18 -57.16 -35.06
CA SER A 784 -26.06 -57.22 -33.89
C SER A 784 -27.48 -57.72 -34.24
N MET A 785 -28.04 -57.32 -35.37
CA MET A 785 -29.37 -57.74 -35.83
C MET A 785 -29.38 -59.20 -36.27
N CYS A 786 -28.31 -59.69 -36.90
CA CYS A 786 -28.13 -61.11 -37.19
C CYS A 786 -28.04 -61.95 -35.89
N ARG A 787 -27.33 -61.47 -34.87
CA ARG A 787 -27.26 -62.17 -33.56
C ARG A 787 -28.61 -62.25 -32.85
N LYS A 788 -29.48 -61.23 -32.99
CA LYS A 788 -30.83 -61.24 -32.38
C LYS A 788 -31.71 -62.38 -32.90
N VAL A 789 -31.60 -62.71 -34.18
CA VAL A 789 -32.40 -63.77 -34.83
C VAL A 789 -31.69 -65.12 -34.89
N GLN A 790 -30.52 -65.25 -34.24
CA GLN A 790 -29.65 -66.43 -34.32
C GLN A 790 -30.33 -67.73 -33.87
N THR A 791 -31.35 -67.65 -33.02
CA THR A 791 -32.16 -68.81 -32.58
C THR A 791 -33.13 -69.31 -33.65
N SER A 792 -33.48 -68.46 -34.63
CA SER A 792 -34.36 -68.80 -35.75
C SER A 792 -33.57 -69.07 -37.03
N VAL A 793 -32.53 -68.28 -37.28
CA VAL A 793 -31.67 -68.32 -38.47
C VAL A 793 -30.24 -67.94 -38.11
N LYS A 794 -29.26 -68.77 -38.46
CA LYS A 794 -27.84 -68.49 -38.28
C LYS A 794 -27.22 -67.93 -39.58
N VAL A 795 -26.85 -66.67 -39.59
CA VAL A 795 -26.18 -66.04 -40.76
C VAL A 795 -24.66 -66.25 -40.68
N ASP A 796 -24.02 -66.72 -41.75
CA ASP A 796 -22.55 -66.86 -41.82
C ASP A 796 -21.88 -65.49 -42.03
N VAL A 797 -21.38 -64.89 -40.95
CA VAL A 797 -20.78 -63.53 -40.95
C VAL A 797 -19.28 -63.52 -40.60
N GLY A 798 -18.61 -64.68 -40.59
CA GLY A 798 -17.29 -64.85 -39.97
C GLY A 798 -16.20 -63.88 -40.44
N GLU A 799 -16.08 -63.64 -41.76
CA GLU A 799 -15.07 -62.72 -42.32
C GLU A 799 -15.34 -61.26 -41.95
N VAL A 800 -16.60 -60.82 -42.06
CA VAL A 800 -17.03 -59.44 -41.74
C VAL A 800 -16.93 -59.17 -40.24
N GLU A 801 -17.22 -60.17 -39.41
CA GLU A 801 -17.08 -60.09 -37.95
C GLU A 801 -15.61 -59.97 -37.54
N PHE A 802 -14.71 -60.75 -38.15
CA PHE A 802 -13.27 -60.62 -37.94
C PHE A 802 -12.76 -59.23 -38.32
N GLN A 803 -13.14 -58.72 -39.50
CA GLN A 803 -12.81 -57.35 -39.95
C GLN A 803 -13.35 -56.29 -38.98
N HIS A 804 -14.57 -56.44 -38.47
CA HIS A 804 -15.16 -55.50 -37.51
C HIS A 804 -14.41 -55.45 -36.16
N LEU A 805 -13.86 -56.58 -35.69
CA LEU A 805 -13.12 -56.69 -34.44
C LEU A 805 -11.74 -56.03 -34.47
N GLU A 806 -11.16 -55.79 -35.66
CA GLU A 806 -9.87 -55.11 -35.77
C GLU A 806 -9.92 -53.66 -35.24
N ASP A 807 -8.85 -53.24 -34.54
CA ASP A 807 -8.68 -51.84 -34.13
C ASP A 807 -8.20 -51.00 -35.31
N LEU A 808 -9.16 -50.31 -35.94
CA LEU A 808 -8.90 -49.38 -37.05
C LEU A 808 -7.83 -48.33 -36.71
N ARG A 809 -7.68 -47.94 -35.44
CA ARG A 809 -6.71 -46.93 -35.01
C ARG A 809 -5.27 -47.32 -35.33
N LEU A 810 -4.97 -48.62 -35.34
CA LEU A 810 -3.64 -49.17 -35.60
C LEU A 810 -3.41 -49.53 -37.08
N LYS A 811 -4.40 -49.32 -37.94
CA LYS A 811 -4.30 -49.61 -39.38
C LYS A 811 -3.93 -48.34 -40.16
N ARG A 812 -3.24 -48.54 -41.29
CA ARG A 812 -2.94 -47.46 -42.24
C ARG A 812 -4.19 -47.13 -43.06
N LEU A 813 -4.45 -45.86 -43.34
CA LEU A 813 -5.68 -45.43 -44.02
C LEU A 813 -5.87 -46.12 -45.39
N ASN A 814 -4.83 -46.17 -46.21
CA ASN A 814 -4.84 -46.85 -47.51
C ASN A 814 -5.09 -48.37 -47.47
N THR A 815 -5.06 -49.00 -46.29
CA THR A 815 -5.41 -50.42 -46.12
C THR A 815 -6.89 -50.63 -45.80
N VAL A 816 -7.58 -49.58 -45.33
CA VAL A 816 -8.98 -49.66 -44.89
C VAL A 816 -9.95 -48.95 -45.83
N VAL A 817 -9.43 -48.06 -46.69
CA VAL A 817 -10.21 -47.37 -47.74
C VAL A 817 -9.34 -47.07 -48.96
N THR A 818 -9.96 -47.07 -50.14
CA THR A 818 -9.30 -46.58 -51.37
C THR A 818 -9.07 -45.07 -51.25
N VAL A 819 -7.80 -44.70 -51.22
CA VAL A 819 -7.36 -43.31 -50.99
C VAL A 819 -7.23 -42.57 -52.32
N GLY A 820 -7.85 -41.39 -52.43
CA GLY A 820 -7.68 -40.49 -53.58
C GLY A 820 -8.45 -40.85 -54.85
N GLU A 821 -9.33 -41.85 -54.81
CA GLU A 821 -10.21 -42.24 -55.92
C GLU A 821 -11.59 -41.58 -55.83
N MET A 822 -12.25 -41.39 -56.99
CA MET A 822 -13.62 -40.82 -57.05
C MET A 822 -14.67 -41.74 -56.41
N HIS A 823 -14.41 -43.05 -56.36
CA HIS A 823 -15.30 -44.05 -55.78
C HIS A 823 -14.62 -44.68 -54.56
N LEU A 824 -14.95 -44.16 -53.38
CA LEU A 824 -14.41 -44.68 -52.12
C LEU A 824 -14.98 -46.07 -51.83
N GLN A 825 -14.08 -47.04 -51.65
CA GLN A 825 -14.40 -48.41 -51.25
C GLN A 825 -13.69 -48.74 -49.95
N THR A 826 -14.43 -49.31 -49.00
CA THR A 826 -13.90 -49.75 -47.71
C THR A 826 -13.52 -51.23 -47.75
N TYR A 827 -12.61 -51.65 -46.87
CA TYR A 827 -12.09 -53.01 -46.77
C TYR A 827 -13.10 -54.09 -46.33
N TYR A 828 -14.33 -53.71 -45.99
CA TYR A 828 -15.35 -54.65 -45.52
C TYR A 828 -15.89 -55.54 -46.65
N SER A 829 -15.88 -56.86 -46.45
CA SER A 829 -16.33 -57.87 -47.42
C SER A 829 -17.86 -58.05 -47.46
N LEU A 830 -18.58 -56.97 -47.73
CA LEU A 830 -20.03 -56.98 -47.98
C LEU A 830 -20.35 -56.52 -49.41
N SER A 831 -21.35 -57.12 -50.05
CA SER A 831 -21.81 -56.63 -51.35
C SER A 831 -22.34 -55.19 -51.26
N PRO A 832 -22.24 -54.36 -52.31
CA PRO A 832 -22.73 -52.97 -52.28
C PRO A 832 -24.20 -52.85 -51.86
N LYS A 833 -25.01 -53.84 -52.27
CA LYS A 833 -26.42 -53.94 -51.90
C LYS A 833 -26.59 -54.18 -50.39
N LEU A 834 -25.84 -55.11 -49.80
CA LEU A 834 -25.89 -55.34 -48.36
C LEU A 834 -25.34 -54.15 -47.56
N LYS A 835 -24.31 -53.45 -48.06
CA LYS A 835 -23.79 -52.22 -47.43
C LYS A 835 -24.85 -51.11 -47.37
N GLU A 836 -25.60 -50.90 -48.45
CA GLU A 836 -26.71 -49.93 -48.47
C GLU A 836 -27.79 -50.28 -47.45
N PHE A 837 -28.20 -51.54 -47.40
CA PHE A 837 -29.23 -51.98 -46.46
C PHE A 837 -28.75 -52.05 -45.01
N ALA A 838 -27.47 -52.33 -44.76
CA ALA A 838 -26.88 -52.19 -43.42
C ALA A 838 -26.90 -50.74 -42.94
N GLN A 839 -26.69 -49.76 -43.83
CA GLN A 839 -26.84 -48.34 -43.48
C GLN A 839 -28.30 -47.96 -43.21
N LYS A 840 -29.25 -48.45 -44.03
CA LYS A 840 -30.69 -48.26 -43.78
C LYS A 840 -31.08 -48.88 -42.44
N MET A 841 -30.68 -50.12 -42.19
CA MET A 841 -30.90 -50.84 -40.93
C MET A 841 -30.31 -50.09 -39.73
N HIS A 842 -29.13 -49.47 -39.87
CA HIS A 842 -28.55 -48.63 -38.81
C HIS A 842 -29.43 -47.43 -38.43
N THR A 843 -30.19 -46.91 -39.40
CA THR A 843 -31.12 -45.78 -39.18
C THR A 843 -32.35 -46.21 -38.38
N PHE A 844 -32.82 -47.44 -38.59
CA PHE A 844 -34.03 -47.99 -37.93
C PHE A 844 -33.72 -48.87 -36.72
N LYS A 845 -32.47 -49.01 -36.31
CA LYS A 845 -32.05 -49.93 -35.24
C LYS A 845 -32.76 -49.70 -33.90
N ASP A 846 -33.15 -48.46 -33.63
CA ASP A 846 -33.79 -48.06 -32.37
C ASP A 846 -35.33 -48.20 -32.43
N SER A 847 -35.88 -48.59 -33.58
CA SER A 847 -37.31 -48.86 -33.77
C SER A 847 -37.65 -50.29 -33.32
N LEU A 848 -38.52 -50.41 -32.31
CA LEU A 848 -38.96 -51.71 -31.80
C LEU A 848 -39.83 -52.45 -32.82
N ILE A 849 -40.65 -51.73 -33.59
CA ILE A 849 -41.49 -52.31 -34.64
C ILE A 849 -40.63 -52.84 -35.79
N PHE A 850 -39.55 -52.14 -36.15
CA PHE A 850 -38.61 -52.64 -37.16
C PHE A 850 -37.93 -53.93 -36.68
N GLN A 851 -37.52 -53.99 -35.41
CA GLN A 851 -36.97 -55.22 -34.82
C GLN A 851 -38.00 -56.36 -34.77
N GLN A 852 -39.26 -56.07 -34.45
CA GLN A 852 -40.34 -57.05 -34.48
C GLN A 852 -40.52 -57.63 -35.89
N PHE A 853 -40.59 -56.79 -36.93
CA PHE A 853 -40.69 -57.30 -38.31
C PHE A 853 -39.45 -58.05 -38.76
N TRP A 854 -38.27 -57.70 -38.24
CA TRP A 854 -37.03 -58.45 -38.50
C TRP A 854 -37.09 -59.86 -37.92
N GLU A 855 -37.61 -60.01 -36.70
CA GLU A 855 -37.83 -61.31 -36.06
C GLU A 855 -38.94 -62.12 -36.78
N GLU A 856 -40.05 -61.48 -37.16
CA GLU A 856 -41.12 -62.11 -37.93
C GLU A 856 -40.63 -62.63 -39.29
N ALA A 857 -39.78 -61.85 -40.00
CA ALA A 857 -39.16 -62.28 -41.25
C ALA A 857 -38.23 -63.50 -41.06
N ALA A 858 -37.45 -63.53 -39.97
CA ALA A 858 -36.59 -64.67 -39.64
C ALA A 858 -37.39 -65.94 -39.30
N GLN A 859 -38.50 -65.82 -38.56
CA GLN A 859 -39.40 -66.93 -38.30
C GLN A 859 -40.07 -67.45 -39.57
N GLN A 860 -40.44 -66.54 -40.48
CA GLN A 860 -41.04 -66.91 -41.76
C GLN A 860 -40.05 -67.65 -42.66
N ALA A 861 -38.80 -67.18 -42.75
CA ALA A 861 -37.74 -67.85 -43.49
C ALA A 861 -37.47 -69.28 -42.97
N ARG A 862 -37.52 -69.48 -41.64
CA ARG A 862 -37.43 -70.81 -41.03
C ARG A 862 -38.58 -71.74 -41.48
N ARG A 863 -39.83 -71.26 -41.41
CA ARG A 863 -41.03 -72.04 -41.81
C ARG A 863 -41.02 -72.42 -43.30
N GLU A 864 -40.54 -71.52 -44.16
CA GLU A 864 -40.47 -71.78 -45.60
C GLU A 864 -39.44 -72.87 -45.92
N CYS A 865 -38.32 -72.94 -45.19
CA CYS A 865 -37.32 -74.00 -45.34
C CYS A 865 -37.83 -75.35 -44.80
N GLU A 866 -38.47 -75.35 -43.62
CA GLU A 866 -39.10 -76.54 -43.03
C GLU A 866 -40.17 -77.16 -43.96
N SER A 867 -40.80 -76.36 -44.82
CA SER A 867 -41.77 -76.84 -45.81
C SER A 867 -41.17 -77.42 -47.10
N SER A 868 -39.85 -77.28 -47.28
CA SER A 868 -39.16 -77.64 -48.53
C SER A 868 -38.25 -78.87 -48.43
N GLU A 869 -37.92 -79.33 -47.23
CA GLU A 869 -37.11 -80.55 -47.01
C GLU A 869 -38.00 -81.68 -46.46
N GLU A 870 -38.24 -82.70 -47.28
CA GLU A 870 -38.81 -83.98 -46.83
C GLU A 870 -37.74 -84.73 -46.02
N GLU A 871 -38.02 -84.94 -44.72
CA GLU A 871 -37.44 -85.93 -43.81
C GLU A 871 -35.94 -85.81 -43.49
N GLU A 872 -35.59 -85.27 -42.31
CA GLU A 872 -34.94 -86.03 -41.22
C GLU A 872 -35.09 -85.28 -39.88
N GLU A 873 -35.53 -86.00 -38.85
CA GLU A 873 -35.74 -85.54 -37.49
C GLU A 873 -34.40 -85.35 -36.76
N ASP A 874 -33.93 -84.10 -36.63
CA ASP A 874 -33.07 -83.66 -35.51
C ASP A 874 -33.47 -82.23 -35.11
N ASP A 875 -34.20 -82.12 -33.98
CA ASP A 875 -34.94 -80.96 -33.47
C ASP A 875 -34.07 -79.80 -32.94
N ASP A 876 -32.80 -79.69 -33.37
CA ASP A 876 -31.86 -78.67 -32.86
C ASP A 876 -30.94 -78.05 -33.93
N THR A 877 -31.18 -78.33 -35.22
CA THR A 877 -30.32 -77.82 -36.31
C THR A 877 -30.83 -76.48 -36.85
N VAL A 878 -30.24 -75.36 -36.39
CA VAL A 878 -30.59 -74.00 -36.85
C VAL A 878 -30.27 -73.81 -38.35
N TYR A 879 -31.23 -73.32 -39.13
CA TYR A 879 -31.06 -72.99 -40.56
C TYR A 879 -29.92 -71.98 -40.78
N VAL A 880 -28.91 -72.37 -41.57
CA VAL A 880 -27.73 -71.53 -41.86
C VAL A 880 -27.92 -70.78 -43.18
N LEU A 881 -27.89 -69.44 -43.13
CA LEU A 881 -28.05 -68.55 -44.28
C LEU A 881 -26.71 -67.95 -44.71
N HIS A 882 -26.37 -68.09 -45.99
CA HIS A 882 -25.21 -67.42 -46.58
C HIS A 882 -25.48 -65.92 -46.77
N LEU A 883 -24.44 -65.08 -46.67
CA LEU A 883 -24.57 -63.61 -46.75
C LEU A 883 -25.31 -63.11 -47.99
N ASP A 884 -25.11 -63.76 -49.14
CA ASP A 884 -25.74 -63.37 -50.41
C ASP A 884 -27.27 -63.56 -50.40
N ASP A 885 -27.77 -64.52 -49.62
CA ASP A 885 -29.19 -64.87 -49.55
C ASP A 885 -29.96 -64.07 -48.48
N VAL A 886 -29.24 -63.46 -47.53
CA VAL A 886 -29.81 -62.62 -46.45
C VAL A 886 -30.68 -61.50 -47.02
N PHE A 887 -30.32 -60.95 -48.17
CA PHE A 887 -31.09 -59.89 -48.80
C PHE A 887 -32.52 -60.35 -49.14
N GLY A 888 -32.64 -61.51 -49.80
CA GLY A 888 -33.93 -62.04 -50.24
C GLY A 888 -34.74 -62.65 -49.09
N ALA A 889 -34.07 -63.38 -48.19
CA ALA A 889 -34.74 -64.13 -47.14
C ALA A 889 -35.17 -63.27 -45.93
N LEU A 890 -34.38 -62.25 -45.55
CA LEU A 890 -34.63 -61.48 -44.32
C LEU A 890 -34.86 -59.99 -44.57
N ILE A 891 -33.99 -59.35 -45.37
CA ILE A 891 -34.03 -57.90 -45.55
C ILE A 891 -35.26 -57.46 -46.36
N SER A 892 -35.52 -58.04 -47.54
CA SER A 892 -36.67 -57.63 -48.37
C SER A 892 -38.00 -57.80 -47.64
N PRO A 893 -38.32 -58.96 -47.02
CA PRO A 893 -39.61 -59.18 -46.37
C PRO A 893 -39.84 -58.26 -45.16
N CYS A 894 -38.78 -58.00 -44.38
CA CYS A 894 -38.82 -57.08 -43.24
C CYS A 894 -39.13 -55.64 -43.70
N PHE A 895 -38.35 -55.12 -44.66
CA PHE A 895 -38.53 -53.74 -45.15
C PHE A 895 -39.85 -53.55 -45.89
N GLU A 896 -40.34 -54.53 -46.64
CA GLU A 896 -41.67 -54.47 -47.29
C GLU A 896 -42.81 -54.40 -46.27
N SER A 897 -42.72 -55.17 -45.19
CA SER A 897 -43.72 -55.15 -44.11
C SER A 897 -43.68 -53.83 -43.34
N TYR A 898 -42.48 -53.31 -43.06
CA TYR A 898 -42.28 -52.03 -42.39
C TYR A 898 -42.76 -50.85 -43.24
N GLN A 899 -42.48 -50.86 -44.55
CA GLN A 899 -42.99 -49.85 -45.50
C GLN A 899 -44.52 -49.90 -45.58
N ARG A 900 -45.11 -51.10 -45.67
CA ARG A 900 -46.57 -51.29 -45.72
C ARG A 900 -47.25 -50.74 -44.47
N LEU A 901 -46.66 -50.93 -43.29
CA LEU A 901 -47.18 -50.33 -42.06
C LEU A 901 -47.10 -48.80 -42.10
N CYS A 902 -45.97 -48.23 -42.52
CA CYS A 902 -45.79 -46.79 -42.66
C CYS A 902 -46.87 -46.18 -43.57
N ASP A 903 -47.17 -46.82 -44.70
CA ASP A 903 -48.18 -46.34 -45.65
C ASP A 903 -49.61 -46.38 -45.05
N HIS A 904 -49.96 -47.45 -44.32
CA HIS A 904 -51.26 -47.55 -43.63
C HIS A 904 -51.41 -46.53 -42.50
N LEU A 905 -50.33 -46.26 -41.76
CA LEU A 905 -50.31 -45.22 -40.72
C LEU A 905 -50.43 -43.83 -41.32
N ARG A 906 -49.68 -43.52 -42.38
CA ARG A 906 -49.80 -42.25 -43.10
C ARG A 906 -51.23 -42.01 -43.58
N ALA A 907 -51.85 -43.02 -44.21
CA ALA A 907 -53.23 -42.95 -44.71
C ALA A 907 -54.32 -43.02 -43.61
N GLY A 908 -53.97 -43.31 -42.35
CA GLY A 908 -54.93 -43.50 -41.26
C GLY A 908 -55.88 -44.68 -41.42
N SER A 909 -55.54 -45.58 -42.34
CA SER A 909 -56.37 -46.72 -42.72
C SER A 909 -56.11 -47.96 -41.88
N LEU A 910 -55.16 -47.90 -40.96
CA LEU A 910 -54.87 -48.98 -40.01
C LEU A 910 -56.10 -49.22 -39.13
N THR A 911 -56.51 -50.49 -38.98
CA THR A 911 -57.64 -50.85 -38.12
C THR A 911 -57.25 -50.78 -36.65
N LEU A 912 -58.20 -50.48 -35.77
CA LEU A 912 -57.93 -50.42 -34.33
C LEU A 912 -57.45 -51.79 -33.78
N SER A 913 -57.95 -52.90 -34.33
CA SER A 913 -57.41 -54.25 -34.01
C SER A 913 -55.96 -54.47 -34.43
N ALA A 914 -55.51 -53.84 -35.52
CA ALA A 914 -54.12 -53.89 -35.94
C ALA A 914 -53.24 -52.98 -35.07
N VAL A 915 -53.80 -51.89 -34.56
CA VAL A 915 -53.13 -51.05 -33.54
C VAL A 915 -52.89 -51.85 -32.27
N ASP A 916 -53.89 -52.59 -31.77
CA ASP A 916 -53.75 -53.47 -30.59
C ASP A 916 -52.61 -54.48 -30.75
N LYS A 917 -52.44 -55.05 -31.95
CA LYS A 917 -51.40 -56.06 -32.22
C LYS A 917 -50.01 -55.45 -32.37
N ILE A 918 -49.89 -54.36 -33.13
CA ILE A 918 -48.59 -53.78 -33.51
C ILE A 918 -48.05 -52.86 -32.40
N PHE A 919 -48.92 -52.13 -31.71
CA PHE A 919 -48.53 -51.18 -30.67
C PHE A 919 -48.75 -51.72 -29.25
N GLN A 920 -48.94 -53.02 -29.09
CA GLN A 920 -49.25 -53.68 -27.81
C GLN A 920 -48.24 -53.31 -26.71
N GLU A 921 -46.94 -53.38 -27.03
CA GLU A 921 -45.85 -53.11 -26.09
C GLU A 921 -45.81 -51.64 -25.62
N PHE A 922 -46.42 -50.73 -26.38
CA PHE A 922 -46.44 -49.30 -26.10
C PHE A 922 -47.66 -48.85 -25.27
N THR A 923 -48.57 -49.76 -24.93
CA THR A 923 -49.80 -49.46 -24.16
C THR A 923 -49.50 -48.76 -22.83
N ASN A 924 -48.38 -49.11 -22.19
CA ASN A 924 -47.93 -48.53 -20.92
C ASN A 924 -46.86 -47.42 -21.09
N ARG A 925 -46.43 -47.13 -22.33
CA ARG A 925 -45.37 -46.17 -22.67
C ARG A 925 -45.77 -45.32 -23.89
N PRO A 926 -46.74 -44.42 -23.75
CA PRO A 926 -47.26 -43.65 -24.88
C PRO A 926 -46.17 -42.77 -25.52
N GLU A 927 -45.26 -42.19 -24.74
CA GLU A 927 -44.20 -41.31 -25.28
C GLU A 927 -43.28 -42.00 -26.31
N ASP A 928 -43.09 -43.31 -26.18
CA ASP A 928 -42.24 -44.10 -27.07
C ASP A 928 -42.89 -44.28 -28.46
N ILE A 929 -44.23 -44.22 -28.56
CA ILE A 929 -44.97 -44.31 -29.83
C ILE A 929 -44.58 -43.17 -30.78
N LYS A 930 -44.44 -41.95 -30.25
CA LYS A 930 -44.08 -40.79 -31.07
C LYS A 930 -42.67 -40.92 -31.63
N THR A 931 -41.75 -41.44 -30.84
CA THR A 931 -40.36 -41.73 -31.25
C THR A 931 -40.33 -42.79 -32.33
N GLU A 932 -41.09 -43.88 -32.15
CA GLU A 932 -41.22 -44.98 -33.09
C GLU A 932 -41.75 -44.52 -34.46
N LEU A 933 -42.83 -43.73 -34.48
CA LEU A 933 -43.40 -43.15 -35.69
C LEU A 933 -42.45 -42.15 -36.37
N SER A 934 -41.63 -41.44 -35.58
CA SER A 934 -40.64 -40.49 -36.11
C SER A 934 -39.49 -41.21 -36.80
N ILE A 935 -39.00 -42.33 -36.24
CA ILE A 935 -37.98 -43.18 -36.85
C ILE A 935 -38.52 -43.78 -38.15
N MET A 936 -39.74 -44.29 -38.14
CA MET A 936 -40.39 -44.88 -39.32
C MET A 936 -40.57 -43.88 -40.47
N CYS A 937 -40.79 -42.60 -40.15
CA CYS A 937 -40.89 -41.53 -41.15
C CYS A 937 -39.59 -41.33 -41.97
N GLU A 938 -38.43 -41.77 -41.46
CA GLU A 938 -37.15 -41.70 -42.20
C GLU A 938 -37.07 -42.68 -43.39
N LEU A 939 -38.04 -43.58 -43.56
CA LEU A 939 -38.18 -44.43 -44.76
C LEU A 939 -38.39 -43.64 -46.05
N SER A 940 -38.98 -42.43 -45.98
CA SER A 940 -39.27 -41.57 -47.13
C SER A 940 -38.76 -40.15 -46.87
N PRO A 941 -37.44 -39.92 -46.94
CA PRO A 941 -36.84 -38.63 -46.64
C PRO A 941 -37.29 -37.56 -47.65
N GLY A 942 -38.02 -36.55 -47.18
CA GLY A 942 -38.52 -35.42 -47.98
C GLY A 942 -40.05 -35.21 -47.97
N GLU A 943 -40.81 -36.16 -47.42
CA GLU A 943 -42.27 -36.03 -47.29
C GLU A 943 -42.70 -35.37 -45.96
N ASP A 944 -43.96 -34.89 -45.90
CA ASP A 944 -44.51 -34.16 -44.75
C ASP A 944 -44.59 -35.03 -43.48
N ARG A 945 -43.97 -34.56 -42.39
CA ARG A 945 -44.00 -35.21 -41.06
C ARG A 945 -45.30 -34.92 -40.29
N GLY A 946 -46.23 -34.15 -40.86
CA GLY A 946 -47.47 -33.73 -40.20
C GLY A 946 -48.35 -34.87 -39.68
N TRP A 947 -48.34 -36.03 -40.34
CA TRP A 947 -49.14 -37.19 -39.95
C TRP A 947 -48.69 -37.82 -38.62
N VAL A 948 -47.40 -37.71 -38.25
CA VAL A 948 -46.82 -38.38 -37.07
C VAL A 948 -47.53 -37.96 -35.79
N ASN A 949 -47.70 -36.65 -35.58
CA ASN A 949 -48.37 -36.13 -34.38
C ASN A 949 -49.85 -36.52 -34.35
N GLN A 950 -50.52 -36.50 -35.50
CA GLN A 950 -51.94 -36.86 -35.59
C GLN A 950 -52.17 -38.33 -35.24
N ARG A 951 -51.36 -39.24 -35.80
CA ARG A 951 -51.46 -40.69 -35.53
C ARG A 951 -51.04 -41.03 -34.11
N PHE A 952 -49.99 -40.40 -33.59
CA PHE A 952 -49.62 -40.51 -32.18
C PHE A 952 -50.81 -40.19 -31.27
N TRP A 953 -51.45 -39.03 -31.47
CA TRP A 953 -52.61 -38.63 -30.70
C TRP A 953 -53.74 -39.66 -30.81
N GLN A 954 -54.09 -40.11 -32.01
CA GLN A 954 -55.16 -41.10 -32.21
C GLN A 954 -54.88 -42.44 -31.52
N ILE A 955 -53.65 -42.98 -31.61
CA ILE A 955 -53.26 -44.23 -30.96
C ILE A 955 -53.28 -44.08 -29.44
N GLN A 956 -52.73 -42.98 -28.91
CA GLN A 956 -52.79 -42.69 -27.47
C GLN A 956 -54.23 -42.55 -26.98
N GLN A 957 -55.08 -41.85 -27.74
CA GLN A 957 -56.49 -41.69 -27.37
C GLN A 957 -57.22 -43.03 -27.32
N TYR A 958 -56.94 -43.91 -28.27
CA TYR A 958 -57.50 -45.25 -28.30
C TYR A 958 -57.05 -46.11 -27.10
N HIS A 959 -55.76 -46.13 -26.76
CA HIS A 959 -55.26 -46.85 -25.60
C HIS A 959 -55.86 -46.33 -24.27
N GLU A 960 -56.00 -45.00 -24.10
CA GLU A 960 -56.56 -44.40 -22.88
C GLU A 960 -58.10 -44.54 -22.76
N MET A 961 -58.77 -44.93 -23.84
CA MET A 961 -60.22 -45.06 -23.90
C MET A 961 -60.76 -46.13 -22.94
N HIS A 962 -60.07 -47.28 -22.82
CA HIS A 962 -60.45 -48.37 -21.92
C HIS A 962 -60.49 -47.94 -20.44
N LEU A 963 -59.57 -47.06 -20.03
CA LEU A 963 -59.50 -46.54 -18.66
C LEU A 963 -60.71 -45.66 -18.29
N THR A 964 -61.22 -44.91 -19.28
CA THR A 964 -62.34 -43.98 -19.13
C THR A 964 -63.66 -44.72 -18.91
N PHE A 965 -63.85 -45.84 -19.61
CA PHE A 965 -65.09 -46.63 -19.51
C PHE A 965 -65.21 -47.43 -18.20
N ASP A 966 -64.10 -47.93 -17.68
CA ASP A 966 -64.07 -48.54 -16.34
C ASP A 966 -64.48 -47.54 -15.25
N ALA A 967 -64.07 -46.27 -15.36
CA ALA A 967 -64.47 -45.23 -14.43
C ALA A 967 -65.99 -44.97 -14.47
N ALA A 968 -66.58 -44.94 -15.67
CA ALA A 968 -68.03 -44.79 -15.84
C ALA A 968 -68.82 -45.92 -15.16
N LYS A 969 -68.39 -47.17 -15.33
CA LYS A 969 -69.02 -48.33 -14.66
C LYS A 969 -68.94 -48.24 -13.14
N ILE A 970 -67.79 -47.86 -12.60
CA ILE A 970 -67.60 -47.73 -11.14
C ILE A 970 -68.48 -46.59 -10.58
N ILE A 971 -68.56 -45.45 -11.26
CA ILE A 971 -69.41 -44.33 -10.82
C ILE A 971 -70.89 -44.73 -10.84
N ALA A 972 -71.34 -45.50 -11.82
CA ALA A 972 -72.70 -46.04 -11.85
C ALA A 972 -72.99 -46.92 -10.64
N ASN A 973 -72.05 -47.79 -10.27
CA ASN A 973 -72.17 -48.61 -9.06
C ASN A 973 -72.21 -47.75 -7.77
N VAL A 974 -71.41 -46.68 -7.68
CA VAL A 974 -71.45 -45.76 -6.52
C VAL A 974 -72.77 -45.00 -6.45
N LYS A 975 -73.31 -44.54 -7.59
CA LYS A 975 -74.65 -43.92 -7.67
C LYS A 975 -75.71 -44.85 -7.10
N GLU A 976 -75.67 -46.13 -7.46
CA GLU A 976 -76.57 -47.16 -6.92
C GLU A 976 -76.33 -47.44 -5.44
N SER A 977 -75.08 -47.53 -4.98
CA SER A 977 -74.77 -47.78 -3.57
C SER A 977 -75.19 -46.62 -2.65
N LEU A 978 -75.13 -45.36 -3.13
CA LEU A 978 -75.56 -44.17 -2.39
C LEU A 978 -77.05 -43.81 -2.58
N ASN A 979 -77.79 -44.57 -3.42
CA ASN A 979 -79.20 -44.36 -3.77
C ASN A 979 -79.52 -42.96 -4.33
N LEU A 980 -78.67 -42.40 -5.20
CA LEU A 980 -78.85 -41.07 -5.78
C LEU A 980 -79.86 -41.09 -6.95
N SER A 981 -80.83 -40.18 -6.94
CA SER A 981 -81.92 -40.05 -7.92
C SER A 981 -81.91 -38.74 -8.73
N GLY A 982 -80.83 -37.95 -8.68
CA GLY A 982 -80.66 -36.75 -9.52
C GLY A 982 -80.35 -37.05 -11.00
N ASP A 983 -79.99 -36.03 -11.79
CA ASP A 983 -79.68 -36.17 -13.23
C ASP A 983 -78.29 -36.79 -13.45
N PHE A 984 -78.26 -37.97 -14.07
CA PHE A 984 -77.06 -38.71 -14.47
C PHE A 984 -77.07 -39.10 -15.97
N SER A 985 -77.83 -38.37 -16.81
CA SER A 985 -77.93 -38.63 -18.25
C SER A 985 -76.57 -38.67 -18.98
N VAL A 986 -75.59 -37.89 -18.51
CA VAL A 986 -74.20 -37.92 -18.98
C VAL A 986 -73.55 -39.30 -18.78
N LEU A 987 -73.77 -39.92 -17.63
CA LEU A 987 -73.22 -41.24 -17.30
C LEU A 987 -73.89 -42.34 -18.13
N GLU A 988 -75.20 -42.24 -18.37
CA GLU A 988 -75.96 -43.17 -19.20
C GLU A 988 -75.49 -43.14 -20.66
N ASN A 989 -75.21 -41.94 -21.20
CA ASN A 989 -74.60 -41.80 -22.51
C ASN A 989 -73.21 -42.44 -22.59
N LEU A 990 -72.38 -42.30 -21.56
CA LEU A 990 -71.05 -42.92 -21.48
C LEU A 990 -71.10 -44.45 -21.40
N LEU A 991 -72.06 -45.00 -20.67
CA LEU A 991 -72.28 -46.45 -20.59
C LEU A 991 -72.80 -47.02 -21.92
N HIS A 992 -73.71 -46.32 -22.61
CA HIS A 992 -74.18 -46.72 -23.93
C HIS A 992 -73.06 -46.69 -25.00
N ILE A 993 -72.11 -45.75 -24.90
CA ILE A 993 -70.90 -45.78 -25.75
C ILE A 993 -70.02 -46.99 -25.40
N THR A 994 -69.93 -47.35 -24.12
CA THR A 994 -69.14 -48.50 -23.63
C THR A 994 -69.64 -49.83 -24.19
N GLU A 995 -70.96 -50.03 -24.27
CA GLU A 995 -71.56 -51.26 -24.82
C GLU A 995 -71.28 -51.47 -26.31
N LYS A 996 -70.96 -50.39 -27.05
CA LYS A 996 -70.65 -50.46 -28.48
C LYS A 996 -69.17 -50.76 -28.79
N LEU A 997 -68.29 -50.89 -27.79
CA LEU A 997 -66.83 -50.95 -28.00
C LEU A 997 -66.34 -52.06 -28.93
N GLU A 998 -66.89 -53.27 -28.81
CA GLU A 998 -66.42 -54.40 -29.62
C GLU A 998 -66.70 -54.20 -31.12
N SER A 999 -67.74 -53.42 -31.46
CA SER A 999 -68.01 -53.05 -32.85
C SER A 999 -67.01 -52.04 -33.42
N TYR A 1000 -66.36 -51.23 -32.56
CA TYR A 1000 -65.40 -50.20 -32.97
C TYR A 1000 -64.03 -50.76 -33.37
N LYS A 1001 -63.61 -51.94 -32.89
CA LYS A 1001 -62.30 -52.54 -33.23
C LYS A 1001 -62.09 -52.81 -34.73
N THR A 1002 -63.18 -52.90 -35.50
CA THR A 1002 -63.15 -53.07 -36.96
C THR A 1002 -63.00 -51.76 -37.74
N GLN A 1003 -63.10 -50.61 -37.06
CA GLN A 1003 -62.98 -49.30 -37.69
C GLN A 1003 -61.51 -48.88 -37.87
N LYS A 1004 -61.31 -47.88 -38.73
CA LYS A 1004 -60.01 -47.30 -39.07
C LYS A 1004 -59.61 -46.24 -38.05
N LEU A 1005 -58.32 -46.02 -37.86
CA LEU A 1005 -57.78 -45.05 -36.90
C LEU A 1005 -58.32 -43.61 -37.08
N ASP A 1006 -58.66 -43.22 -38.32
CA ASP A 1006 -59.28 -41.92 -38.62
C ASP A 1006 -60.77 -41.77 -38.21
N SER A 1007 -61.41 -42.82 -37.68
CA SER A 1007 -62.83 -42.76 -37.26
C SER A 1007 -63.05 -42.36 -35.79
N ILE A 1008 -62.00 -42.08 -35.01
CA ILE A 1008 -62.12 -41.65 -33.60
C ILE A 1008 -62.81 -40.27 -33.54
N SER A 1009 -64.04 -40.23 -33.01
CA SER A 1009 -64.94 -39.07 -33.12
C SER A 1009 -64.77 -38.03 -32.00
N PRO A 1010 -65.17 -36.75 -32.21
CA PRO A 1010 -65.12 -35.70 -31.18
C PRO A 1010 -66.01 -35.98 -29.95
N GLU A 1011 -67.06 -36.78 -30.11
CA GLU A 1011 -68.00 -37.15 -29.04
C GLU A 1011 -67.33 -38.08 -28.02
N LEU A 1012 -66.51 -39.03 -28.49
CA LEU A 1012 -65.64 -39.87 -27.64
C LEU A 1012 -64.59 -39.03 -26.90
N MET A 1013 -64.10 -37.96 -27.52
CA MET A 1013 -63.17 -37.02 -26.89
C MET A 1013 -63.83 -36.16 -25.80
N HIS A 1014 -65.09 -35.76 -26.00
CA HIS A 1014 -65.85 -35.03 -24.99
C HIS A 1014 -66.17 -35.92 -23.77
N ALA A 1015 -66.58 -37.16 -24.02
CA ALA A 1015 -66.80 -38.20 -23.01
C ALA A 1015 -65.58 -38.41 -22.10
N LYS A 1016 -64.39 -38.48 -22.68
CA LYS A 1016 -63.13 -38.60 -21.94
C LYS A 1016 -62.83 -37.39 -21.05
N ARG A 1017 -63.04 -36.16 -21.53
CA ARG A 1017 -62.79 -34.94 -20.75
C ARG A 1017 -63.63 -34.89 -19.46
N LEU A 1018 -64.84 -35.43 -19.48
CA LEU A 1018 -65.75 -35.41 -18.33
C LEU A 1018 -65.28 -36.31 -17.18
N LEU A 1019 -64.63 -37.44 -17.48
CA LEU A 1019 -64.08 -38.37 -16.49
C LEU A 1019 -62.56 -38.21 -16.28
N GLN A 1020 -61.97 -37.21 -16.94
CA GLN A 1020 -60.56 -36.89 -16.84
C GLN A 1020 -60.20 -36.49 -15.40
N GLY A 1021 -59.24 -37.22 -14.80
CA GLY A 1021 -58.81 -37.00 -13.42
C GLY A 1021 -59.20 -38.11 -12.42
N ILE A 1022 -59.99 -39.10 -12.85
CA ILE A 1022 -60.23 -40.33 -12.08
C ILE A 1022 -59.15 -41.35 -12.43
N THR A 1023 -58.00 -41.24 -11.77
CA THR A 1023 -56.84 -42.13 -11.95
C THR A 1023 -57.14 -43.56 -11.49
N VAL A 1024 -56.24 -44.51 -11.78
CA VAL A 1024 -56.36 -45.91 -11.33
C VAL A 1024 -56.60 -46.00 -9.81
N ASN A 1025 -55.86 -45.24 -9.01
CA ASN A 1025 -55.99 -45.23 -7.54
C ASN A 1025 -57.33 -44.65 -7.08
N ARG A 1026 -57.79 -43.56 -7.71
CA ARG A 1026 -59.08 -42.92 -7.45
C ARG A 1026 -60.27 -43.82 -7.83
N ARG A 1027 -60.13 -44.62 -8.90
CA ARG A 1027 -61.10 -45.68 -9.26
C ARG A 1027 -61.16 -46.76 -8.18
N GLY A 1028 -60.01 -47.19 -7.64
CA GLY A 1028 -59.94 -48.12 -6.52
C GLY A 1028 -60.71 -47.62 -5.30
N CYS A 1029 -60.49 -46.36 -4.91
CA CYS A 1029 -61.20 -45.70 -3.81
C CYS A 1029 -62.74 -45.72 -3.99
N LEU A 1030 -63.24 -45.39 -5.18
CA LEU A 1030 -64.69 -45.45 -5.46
C LEU A 1030 -65.22 -46.88 -5.54
N LYS A 1031 -64.43 -47.81 -6.05
CA LYS A 1031 -64.83 -49.22 -6.15
C LYS A 1031 -65.02 -49.84 -4.76
N GLU A 1032 -64.11 -49.59 -3.82
CA GLU A 1032 -64.26 -50.05 -2.44
C GLU A 1032 -65.50 -49.45 -1.78
N LEU A 1033 -65.75 -48.15 -1.98
CA LEU A 1033 -66.98 -47.51 -1.49
C LEU A 1033 -68.25 -48.14 -2.07
N ALA A 1034 -68.25 -48.46 -3.37
CA ALA A 1034 -69.39 -49.12 -4.02
C ALA A 1034 -69.63 -50.53 -3.46
N GLN A 1035 -68.57 -51.25 -3.09
CA GLN A 1035 -68.63 -52.61 -2.54
C GLN A 1035 -69.12 -52.63 -1.08
N GLN A 1036 -68.72 -51.65 -0.26
CA GLN A 1036 -69.09 -51.58 1.16
C GLN A 1036 -70.47 -50.95 1.40
N LYS A 1037 -71.49 -51.40 0.64
CA LYS A 1037 -72.85 -50.83 0.69
C LYS A 1037 -73.50 -50.94 2.08
N GLU A 1038 -73.33 -52.08 2.76
CA GLU A 1038 -73.91 -52.29 4.09
C GLU A 1038 -73.31 -51.34 5.14
N PHE A 1039 -71.99 -51.16 5.11
CA PHE A 1039 -71.29 -50.20 5.96
C PHE A 1039 -71.75 -48.75 5.68
N VAL A 1040 -71.83 -48.37 4.41
CA VAL A 1040 -72.27 -47.02 4.01
C VAL A 1040 -73.71 -46.74 4.45
N CYS A 1041 -74.62 -47.70 4.28
CA CYS A 1041 -75.99 -47.59 4.77
C CYS A 1041 -76.03 -47.45 6.31
N TRP A 1042 -75.31 -48.31 7.02
CA TRP A 1042 -75.25 -48.27 8.48
C TRP A 1042 -74.68 -46.94 9.00
N VAL A 1043 -73.58 -46.44 8.42
CA VAL A 1043 -72.99 -45.15 8.82
C VAL A 1043 -73.97 -44.01 8.60
N ARG A 1044 -74.68 -43.95 7.47
CA ARG A 1044 -75.68 -42.88 7.21
C ARG A 1044 -76.91 -42.95 8.11
N GLU A 1045 -77.30 -44.15 8.54
CA GLU A 1045 -78.45 -44.35 9.45
C GLU A 1045 -78.09 -44.08 10.92
N ALA A 1046 -76.95 -44.60 11.38
CA ALA A 1046 -76.51 -44.54 12.77
C ALA A 1046 -75.77 -43.25 13.14
N LEU A 1047 -75.03 -42.67 12.19
CA LEU A 1047 -74.29 -41.41 12.35
C LEU A 1047 -74.85 -40.41 11.35
N LYS A 1048 -75.76 -39.53 11.78
CA LYS A 1048 -76.42 -38.54 10.91
C LYS A 1048 -75.51 -37.37 10.53
N GLY A 1049 -74.28 -37.32 11.04
CA GLY A 1049 -73.26 -36.37 10.61
C GLY A 1049 -71.92 -36.47 11.36
N ILE A 1050 -70.96 -35.65 10.92
CA ILE A 1050 -69.56 -35.65 11.43
C ILE A 1050 -69.48 -35.34 12.94
N ASN A 1051 -70.41 -34.57 13.49
CA ASN A 1051 -70.43 -34.29 14.93
C ASN A 1051 -70.79 -35.53 15.76
N GLU A 1052 -71.67 -36.39 15.25
CA GLU A 1052 -72.04 -37.66 15.91
C GLU A 1052 -70.92 -38.69 15.77
N LEU A 1053 -70.15 -38.66 14.66
CA LEU A 1053 -68.94 -39.47 14.49
C LEU A 1053 -67.93 -39.25 15.62
N LYS A 1054 -67.71 -38.00 16.05
CA LYS A 1054 -66.77 -37.71 17.16
C LYS A 1054 -67.20 -38.36 18.47
N VAL A 1055 -68.48 -38.21 18.82
CA VAL A 1055 -69.04 -38.81 20.04
C VAL A 1055 -68.99 -40.34 19.96
N PHE A 1056 -69.27 -40.91 18.79
CA PHE A 1056 -69.19 -42.35 18.59
C PHE A 1056 -67.76 -42.87 18.69
N VAL A 1057 -66.77 -42.15 18.15
CA VAL A 1057 -65.35 -42.48 18.27
C VAL A 1057 -64.87 -42.40 19.72
N ASP A 1058 -65.30 -41.41 20.49
CA ASP A 1058 -64.98 -41.31 21.92
C ASP A 1058 -65.56 -42.51 22.70
N LEU A 1059 -66.82 -42.89 22.43
CA LEU A 1059 -67.47 -44.07 23.02
C LEU A 1059 -66.79 -45.38 22.59
N ALA A 1060 -66.45 -45.50 21.31
CA ALA A 1060 -65.78 -46.67 20.75
C ALA A 1060 -64.35 -46.80 21.30
N SER A 1061 -63.65 -45.69 21.55
CA SER A 1061 -62.31 -45.69 22.17
C SER A 1061 -62.35 -46.14 23.62
N ILE A 1062 -63.42 -45.85 24.37
CA ILE A 1062 -63.63 -46.35 25.75
C ILE A 1062 -63.98 -47.85 25.73
N SER A 1063 -64.72 -48.30 24.71
CA SER A 1063 -65.15 -49.70 24.58
C SER A 1063 -64.09 -50.61 23.94
N ALA A 1064 -63.15 -50.05 23.19
CA ALA A 1064 -62.05 -50.79 22.58
C ALA A 1064 -61.05 -51.25 23.64
N GLY A 1065 -60.43 -52.42 23.44
CA GLY A 1065 -59.39 -52.92 24.33
C GLY A 1065 -58.13 -52.05 24.32
N GLU A 1066 -57.21 -52.28 25.26
CA GLU A 1066 -55.96 -51.50 25.38
C GLU A 1066 -54.87 -51.90 24.36
N ASN A 1067 -55.15 -52.84 23.45
CA ASN A 1067 -54.19 -53.26 22.43
C ASN A 1067 -54.15 -52.27 21.27
N ASP A 1068 -52.95 -52.00 20.74
CA ASP A 1068 -52.73 -51.09 19.60
C ASP A 1068 -53.66 -51.41 18.40
N MET A 1069 -53.87 -52.70 18.10
CA MET A 1069 -54.78 -53.14 17.03
C MET A 1069 -56.24 -52.73 17.24
N ASP A 1070 -56.73 -52.71 18.48
CA ASP A 1070 -58.11 -52.36 18.79
C ASP A 1070 -58.30 -50.83 18.79
N VAL A 1071 -57.28 -50.09 19.20
CA VAL A 1071 -57.24 -48.62 19.10
C VAL A 1071 -57.14 -48.18 17.63
N ASP A 1072 -56.30 -48.84 16.84
CA ASP A 1072 -56.13 -48.56 15.41
C ASP A 1072 -57.40 -48.81 14.61
N ARG A 1073 -58.25 -49.77 15.00
CA ARG A 1073 -59.57 -49.98 14.37
C ARG A 1073 -60.47 -48.76 14.55
N VAL A 1074 -60.46 -48.14 15.73
CA VAL A 1074 -61.26 -46.94 16.00
C VAL A 1074 -60.72 -45.75 15.19
N ALA A 1075 -59.40 -45.60 15.08
CA ALA A 1075 -58.76 -44.60 14.24
C ALA A 1075 -59.04 -44.83 12.74
N CYS A 1076 -58.96 -46.07 12.25
CA CYS A 1076 -59.29 -46.43 10.87
C CYS A 1076 -60.75 -46.11 10.54
N PHE A 1077 -61.68 -46.40 11.45
CA PHE A 1077 -63.09 -46.04 11.30
C PHE A 1077 -63.28 -44.52 11.24
N HIS A 1078 -62.66 -43.76 12.15
CA HIS A 1078 -62.70 -42.30 12.15
C HIS A 1078 -62.19 -41.73 10.83
N ASP A 1079 -60.99 -42.11 10.42
CA ASP A 1079 -60.32 -41.59 9.23
C ASP A 1079 -61.09 -41.93 7.96
N THR A 1080 -61.65 -43.14 7.90
CA THR A 1080 -62.50 -43.58 6.79
C THR A 1080 -63.75 -42.73 6.67
N VAL A 1081 -64.57 -42.65 7.74
CA VAL A 1081 -65.83 -41.91 7.68
C VAL A 1081 -65.56 -40.41 7.46
N HIS A 1082 -64.45 -39.89 7.98
CA HIS A 1082 -64.02 -38.51 7.73
C HIS A 1082 -63.59 -38.29 6.28
N GLY A 1083 -62.77 -39.18 5.72
CA GLY A 1083 -62.27 -39.08 4.34
C GLY A 1083 -63.38 -39.22 3.29
N TYR A 1084 -64.36 -40.11 3.53
CA TYR A 1084 -65.53 -40.27 2.67
C TYR A 1084 -66.71 -39.33 3.01
N SER A 1085 -66.55 -38.44 4.00
CA SER A 1085 -67.63 -37.57 4.48
C SER A 1085 -68.32 -36.74 3.39
N SER A 1086 -67.56 -36.30 2.39
CA SER A 1086 -68.09 -35.56 1.23
C SER A 1086 -69.10 -36.37 0.41
N LEU A 1087 -68.95 -37.68 0.31
CA LEU A 1087 -69.91 -38.56 -0.37
C LEU A 1087 -71.01 -39.07 0.56
N LEU A 1088 -70.70 -39.27 1.84
CA LEU A 1088 -71.64 -39.84 2.81
C LEU A 1088 -72.68 -38.83 3.34
N TYR A 1089 -72.26 -37.58 3.58
CA TYR A 1089 -73.08 -36.58 4.27
C TYR A 1089 -73.43 -35.35 3.42
N GLU A 1090 -72.58 -34.94 2.47
CA GLU A 1090 -72.86 -33.73 1.67
C GLU A 1090 -73.78 -34.02 0.47
N LEU A 1091 -73.79 -35.26 -0.04
CA LEU A 1091 -74.67 -35.66 -1.14
C LEU A 1091 -76.11 -35.92 -0.66
N ARG A 1092 -77.05 -35.22 -1.28
CA ARG A 1092 -78.48 -35.43 -1.07
C ARG A 1092 -79.00 -36.45 -2.06
N GLN A 1093 -80.16 -37.04 -1.77
CA GLN A 1093 -80.75 -38.04 -2.64
C GLN A 1093 -81.07 -37.49 -4.04
N ASP A 1094 -81.36 -36.19 -4.17
CA ASP A 1094 -81.64 -35.49 -5.42
C ASP A 1094 -80.38 -34.95 -6.15
N SER A 1095 -79.17 -35.16 -5.62
CA SER A 1095 -77.92 -34.70 -6.24
C SER A 1095 -77.64 -35.37 -7.59
N GLY A 1096 -77.27 -34.56 -8.60
CA GLY A 1096 -76.95 -35.02 -9.95
C GLY A 1096 -75.45 -35.29 -10.19
N PHE A 1097 -75.07 -35.57 -11.44
CA PHE A 1097 -73.70 -35.91 -11.84
C PHE A 1097 -72.69 -34.80 -11.52
N ASP A 1098 -73.04 -33.52 -11.73
CA ASP A 1098 -72.13 -32.40 -11.46
C ASP A 1098 -71.84 -32.22 -9.97
N ASP A 1099 -72.86 -32.35 -9.12
CA ASP A 1099 -72.72 -32.31 -7.66
C ASP A 1099 -71.85 -33.47 -7.16
N PHE A 1100 -72.08 -34.66 -7.72
CA PHE A 1100 -71.28 -35.85 -7.44
C PHE A 1100 -69.80 -35.62 -7.79
N MET A 1101 -69.52 -35.11 -9.00
CA MET A 1101 -68.15 -34.79 -9.43
C MET A 1101 -67.49 -33.70 -8.57
N GLN A 1102 -68.26 -32.74 -8.05
CA GLN A 1102 -67.75 -31.72 -7.13
C GLN A 1102 -67.40 -32.31 -5.75
N CYS A 1103 -68.20 -33.23 -5.23
CA CYS A 1103 -67.89 -33.96 -3.99
C CYS A 1103 -66.68 -34.87 -4.15
N LEU A 1104 -66.53 -35.53 -5.32
CA LEU A 1104 -65.34 -36.31 -5.64
C LEU A 1104 -64.06 -35.49 -5.56
N LYS A 1105 -64.06 -34.20 -5.95
CA LYS A 1105 -62.87 -33.35 -5.79
C LYS A 1105 -62.43 -33.20 -4.33
N LYS A 1106 -63.36 -33.25 -3.37
CA LYS A 1106 -63.04 -33.25 -1.94
C LYS A 1106 -62.52 -34.61 -1.48
N LEU A 1107 -63.15 -35.71 -1.94
CA LEU A 1107 -62.64 -37.06 -1.70
C LEU A 1107 -61.22 -37.23 -2.24
N TRP A 1108 -60.92 -36.70 -3.42
CA TRP A 1108 -59.56 -36.76 -4.00
C TRP A 1108 -58.55 -36.05 -3.13
N ARG A 1109 -58.89 -34.90 -2.53
CA ARG A 1109 -57.99 -34.24 -1.56
C ARG A 1109 -57.76 -35.10 -0.31
N ALA A 1110 -58.79 -35.80 0.17
CA ALA A 1110 -58.66 -36.71 1.31
C ALA A 1110 -57.81 -37.95 0.96
N LEU A 1111 -58.00 -38.52 -0.23
CA LEU A 1111 -57.22 -39.65 -0.72
C LEU A 1111 -55.76 -39.27 -1.02
N ASP A 1112 -55.53 -38.07 -1.56
CA ASP A 1112 -54.17 -37.57 -1.79
C ASP A 1112 -53.45 -37.27 -0.45
N SER A 1113 -54.18 -37.01 0.64
CA SER A 1113 -53.61 -36.87 1.99
C SER A 1113 -53.40 -38.20 2.73
N ASP A 1114 -54.20 -39.23 2.41
CA ASP A 1114 -54.10 -40.58 2.96
C ASP A 1114 -54.35 -41.62 1.87
N GLU A 1115 -53.28 -42.10 1.24
CA GLU A 1115 -53.37 -43.07 0.15
C GLU A 1115 -53.95 -44.43 0.60
N ASN A 1116 -53.95 -44.72 1.91
CA ASN A 1116 -54.49 -45.95 2.46
C ASN A 1116 -55.98 -45.87 2.80
N LEU A 1117 -56.65 -44.74 2.54
CA LEU A 1117 -58.07 -44.53 2.80
C LEU A 1117 -58.99 -45.66 2.25
N PRO A 1118 -58.77 -46.24 1.05
CA PRO A 1118 -59.57 -47.37 0.58
C PRO A 1118 -59.33 -48.66 1.37
N LYS A 1119 -58.10 -48.89 1.86
CA LYS A 1119 -57.78 -50.06 2.70
C LYS A 1119 -58.39 -49.92 4.10
N LYS A 1120 -58.35 -48.70 4.67
CA LYS A 1120 -58.98 -48.39 5.96
C LYS A 1120 -60.50 -48.60 5.95
N LEU A 1121 -61.16 -48.45 4.79
CA LEU A 1121 -62.60 -48.70 4.63
C LEU A 1121 -62.97 -50.19 4.73
N VAL A 1122 -62.05 -51.08 4.37
CA VAL A 1122 -62.28 -52.54 4.36
C VAL A 1122 -61.79 -53.20 5.66
N SER A 1123 -60.79 -52.59 6.30
CA SER A 1123 -60.20 -53.04 7.57
C SER A 1123 -61.12 -52.77 8.76
#